data_AF-A0A813SB24-F1
#
_entry.id   AF-A0A813SB24-F1
#
_cell.length_a   1.000
_cell.length_b   1.000
_cell.length_c   1.000
_cell.angle_alpha   90.00
_cell.angle_beta   90.00
_cell.angle_gamma   90.00
#
_symmetry.space_group_name_H-M   'P 1'
#
loop_
_entity.id
_entity.type
_entity.pdbx_description
1 polymer ?
#
loop_
_entity_poly.entity_id
_entity_poly.type
_entity_poly.pdbx_seq_one_letter_code
_entity_poly.pdbx_strand_id
1 'polypeptide(L)'
;MNGGSTRSLRHHTQRPLNPDFVEPPSVFSERGNDEEEDDDGTDDWGGNKTITKKSRTSTRGVRTNRGRTSRGGGRGATASSIVHGGRSISASNRTSGDEDASSSFDGSSFTTTNNSTLPPEKSYYHILLTGKVQIQSLVDQWIESYQTERDQALIELMQFFLDSSGCKGRLTPQMYLKMEHVDMLRAMTEHFEEDSSEYPIIMSGLQFKKFRLSFCEFVVMLIKQCSYTIIYDQYMIDNLVTLLTALSDSAVRAFRHTGTLAVLKVMTALVDIALTISIQKDSCQRQYESERQKSTVRRATDRLDNLMAKRKELEGNENEIKSFMNFIFKGVFIHRYRDIVPDIRCLCMSELGEWMKNYPMVFLDDIYLKYIGWTLYDKVGDCRLRCLLALIPLFSTTDLVGKLELFTNRFKDRIVQMTVDCEYEVAVQAIKLLTAILKFNERILEDKDCENIYELVYHSHRQVAQAAGEFLNQKLFHKAEQPLSSSTTTKKRSQNTSFMHLLVQFFIESELHEHATYLVDSMWDLHAMMKDWECMTDILLEEQDQDDEPLDDQHENCLIEIMVCCVKEAATGEYPIGRGQPNRKLNMKEQKQKEDDKKILTEHFIGTLPPLLNKYIADADKLLNLLQIPLHFNYEIYTTTRRERDLDTYLNALNDIVQRHTTAEIFDAVSKCFECVCDVGFTLSNRAIAYRGNITDKIVANFVAAMNIFEDMDEADEDDLYPLLLNLRKLDAFHQCHDLGASDLWDKIHLLFKAAIDNEDMSPEIVEKCFGVANRAILWGLVHLETQFDRDLLKKIVKRSRKLCGLCQKLMLHSNPQICQYAYTTLCDLLITLSPHLMDKSDEYKSLILDINDDLIQALLIFLNTYVFNVDEPKDQEEQIKIEALHKKRNLLAAYCKLIVHNVLPIQASTNILKYYVKYSNDFGDIIKNTFTRARDISKIHTAKTMAHSLIEVYKDCLKHRDQQQASAVVSSDDEEQRIIPVDLSPLRELARRFNLSFGLDMGKQREALAALHRECIRFGVTPLTDSIDSSMPGPNVLFLECLPEFTSKLFKPDKKAIYDYLEKLVNNVVVSDSDSWEPLIQYRRVLMDDGTGGGHAKDSRTRSSTTGRGKKRAVHEVTAI
;
A
#
# COMPACT_ATOMS: atom_id res chain seq x y z
N MET A 1 -27.80 -35.67 -12.01
CA MET A 1 -28.41 -36.12 -10.75
C MET A 1 -27.55 -35.60 -9.60
N ASN A 2 -28.23 -34.89 -8.70
CA ASN A 2 -27.80 -34.01 -7.61
C ASN A 2 -26.52 -34.34 -6.82
N GLY A 3 -25.78 -33.28 -6.49
CA GLY A 3 -24.83 -33.27 -5.36
C GLY A 3 -23.75 -32.18 -5.40
N GLY A 4 -24.06 -30.94 -5.77
CA GLY A 4 -23.10 -29.82 -5.76
C GLY A 4 -23.04 -29.15 -4.39
N SER A 5 -21.96 -29.36 -3.66
CA SER A 5 -21.66 -28.69 -2.39
C SER A 5 -21.14 -27.29 -2.66
N THR A 6 -21.95 -26.26 -2.44
CA THR A 6 -21.50 -24.85 -2.40
C THR A 6 -20.50 -24.68 -1.26
N ARG A 7 -19.23 -24.45 -1.60
CA ARG A 7 -18.17 -24.20 -0.62
C ARG A 7 -17.94 -22.70 -0.55
N SER A 8 -18.48 -22.12 0.52
CA SER A 8 -18.38 -20.72 0.92
C SER A 8 -16.92 -20.21 0.94
N LEU A 9 -16.79 -19.01 0.38
CA LEU A 9 -15.66 -18.10 0.31
C LEU A 9 -14.72 -18.11 1.54
N ARG A 10 -13.42 -18.22 1.27
CA ARG A 10 -12.36 -17.63 2.12
C ARG A 10 -11.60 -16.62 1.27
N HIS A 11 -12.10 -15.39 1.21
CA HIS A 11 -11.27 -14.26 0.80
C HIS A 11 -10.70 -13.53 2.00
N HIS A 12 -9.49 -13.05 1.79
CA HIS A 12 -8.61 -12.36 2.73
C HIS A 12 -9.27 -11.11 3.31
N THR A 13 -9.98 -11.25 4.42
CA THR A 13 -10.17 -10.20 5.40
C THR A 13 -9.15 -10.34 6.53
N GLN A 14 -8.58 -9.20 6.95
CA GLN A 14 -7.80 -9.07 8.18
C GLN A 14 -8.53 -9.77 9.33
N ARG A 15 -7.95 -10.83 9.92
CA ARG A 15 -8.56 -11.55 11.04
C ARG A 15 -7.52 -12.13 12.01
N PRO A 16 -7.96 -12.50 13.22
CA PRO A 16 -7.48 -11.98 14.49
C PRO A 16 -6.28 -12.75 15.02
N LEU A 17 -5.57 -12.12 15.96
CA LEU A 17 -4.61 -12.80 16.83
C LEU A 17 -5.33 -13.91 17.60
N ASN A 18 -5.05 -15.18 17.30
CA ASN A 18 -5.07 -16.23 18.32
C ASN A 18 -4.07 -17.36 18.00
N PRO A 19 -3.40 -17.92 19.02
CA PRO A 19 -2.31 -18.88 18.85
C PRO A 19 -2.84 -20.31 19.02
N ASP A 20 -2.69 -21.17 18.01
CA ASP A 20 -2.63 -22.60 18.24
C ASP A 20 -1.56 -23.22 17.33
N PHE A 21 -0.56 -23.75 17.99
CA PHE A 21 0.74 -24.17 17.46
C PHE A 21 0.69 -25.68 17.22
N VAL A 22 0.92 -26.11 15.98
CA VAL A 22 1.29 -27.50 15.71
C VAL A 22 2.80 -27.59 15.84
N GLU A 23 3.27 -28.33 16.85
CA GLU A 23 4.69 -28.60 17.07
C GLU A 23 5.32 -29.27 15.83
N PRO A 24 6.53 -28.87 15.41
CA PRO A 24 7.30 -29.62 14.43
C PRO A 24 7.80 -30.94 15.04
N PRO A 25 7.99 -32.01 14.25
CA PRO A 25 8.46 -33.29 14.76
C PRO A 25 9.86 -33.14 15.38
N SER A 26 9.98 -33.60 16.62
CA SER A 26 11.24 -33.67 17.37
C SER A 26 12.22 -34.63 16.71
N VAL A 27 13.40 -34.15 16.32
CA VAL A 27 14.51 -34.98 15.88
C VAL A 27 15.71 -34.74 16.79
N PHE A 28 15.94 -35.75 17.63
CA PHE A 28 17.16 -36.18 18.32
C PHE A 28 17.93 -35.21 19.22
N SER A 29 17.77 -35.47 20.53
CA SER A 29 18.82 -35.31 21.52
C SER A 29 19.87 -36.41 21.35
N GLU A 30 21.13 -36.04 21.12
CA GLU A 30 22.25 -36.88 21.56
C GLU A 30 23.12 -36.09 22.52
N ARG A 31 23.25 -36.66 23.71
CA ARG A 31 24.18 -36.27 24.76
C ARG A 31 25.59 -36.57 24.27
N GLY A 32 26.53 -35.73 24.66
CA GLY A 32 27.94 -36.01 24.51
C GLY A 32 28.32 -37.35 25.15
N ASN A 33 29.15 -38.08 24.42
CA ASN A 33 30.10 -39.01 24.98
C ASN A 33 31.41 -38.75 24.23
N ASP A 34 32.38 -38.21 24.96
CA ASP A 34 33.76 -38.13 24.57
C ASP A 34 34.35 -39.55 24.59
N GLU A 35 34.72 -40.10 23.43
CA GLU A 35 35.78 -41.10 23.33
C GLU A 35 36.62 -40.79 22.08
N GLU A 36 37.90 -40.50 22.33
CA GLU A 36 38.97 -40.36 21.36
C GLU A 36 39.23 -41.70 20.66
N GLU A 37 39.24 -41.74 19.32
CA GLU A 37 40.13 -42.64 18.57
C GLU A 37 40.61 -41.91 17.30
N ASP A 38 41.92 -41.68 17.26
CA ASP A 38 42.68 -41.29 16.08
C ASP A 38 42.55 -42.37 14.99
N ASP A 39 42.32 -41.97 13.73
CA ASP A 39 42.82 -42.75 12.59
C ASP A 39 43.26 -41.84 11.44
N ASP A 40 44.51 -42.04 11.06
CA ASP A 40 45.28 -41.32 10.06
C ASP A 40 45.03 -41.99 8.70
N GLY A 41 44.51 -41.26 7.72
CA GLY A 41 44.07 -41.85 6.45
C GLY A 41 44.18 -40.90 5.27
N THR A 42 45.38 -40.77 4.73
CA THR A 42 45.66 -40.26 3.37
C THR A 42 44.97 -41.11 2.31
N ASP A 43 44.29 -40.50 1.32
CA ASP A 43 44.01 -41.08 0.00
C ASP A 43 43.65 -39.93 -0.97
N ASP A 44 44.59 -39.47 -1.81
CA ASP A 44 45.01 -39.96 -3.13
C ASP A 44 43.92 -39.97 -4.22
N TRP A 45 44.17 -39.15 -5.24
CA TRP A 45 43.29 -38.86 -6.37
C TRP A 45 43.71 -39.73 -7.55
N GLY A 46 43.25 -40.98 -7.56
CA GLY A 46 43.54 -41.97 -8.61
C GLY A 46 42.36 -42.23 -9.53
N GLY A 47 42.39 -41.66 -10.74
CA GLY A 47 41.44 -42.00 -11.80
C GLY A 47 41.67 -43.41 -12.35
N ASN A 48 40.59 -44.12 -12.70
CA ASN A 48 40.69 -45.37 -13.46
C ASN A 48 39.75 -45.36 -14.67
N LYS A 49 40.35 -45.50 -15.86
CA LYS A 49 39.67 -45.82 -17.11
C LYS A 49 39.63 -47.34 -17.26
N THR A 50 38.47 -47.89 -17.61
CA THR A 50 38.37 -49.20 -18.27
C THR A 50 37.67 -49.06 -19.61
N ILE A 51 38.35 -49.59 -20.63
CA ILE A 51 37.97 -49.65 -22.04
C ILE A 51 37.18 -50.93 -22.30
N THR A 52 36.25 -50.88 -23.26
CA THR A 52 35.90 -51.88 -24.32
C THR A 52 34.38 -51.86 -24.57
N LYS A 53 33.82 -51.92 -25.78
CA LYS A 53 34.25 -52.44 -27.10
C LYS A 53 33.26 -51.94 -28.19
N LYS A 54 33.80 -51.61 -29.38
CA LYS A 54 33.37 -51.96 -30.77
C LYS A 54 31.90 -51.69 -31.21
N SER A 55 31.55 -51.37 -32.47
CA SER A 55 32.25 -51.06 -33.73
C SER A 55 31.21 -50.72 -34.82
N ARG A 56 31.71 -50.18 -35.95
CA ARG A 56 31.17 -50.20 -37.34
C ARG A 56 30.22 -49.05 -37.75
N THR A 57 30.67 -48.05 -38.52
CA THR A 57 31.10 -47.95 -39.94
C THR A 57 29.96 -47.76 -40.95
N SER A 58 29.97 -46.61 -41.65
CA SER A 58 29.55 -46.40 -43.06
C SER A 58 29.64 -44.89 -43.36
N THR A 59 30.73 -44.37 -43.95
CA THR A 59 31.05 -44.17 -45.39
C THR A 59 30.43 -42.96 -46.10
N ARG A 60 31.33 -42.20 -46.74
CA ARG A 60 31.26 -41.16 -47.82
C ARG A 60 31.58 -39.75 -47.30
N GLY A 61 32.71 -39.10 -47.62
CA GLY A 61 33.36 -38.93 -48.94
C GLY A 61 32.49 -37.99 -49.79
N VAL A 62 32.87 -36.78 -50.21
CA VAL A 62 34.14 -36.32 -50.79
C VAL A 62 34.14 -34.77 -50.89
N ARG A 63 35.31 -34.18 -50.62
CA ARG A 63 35.94 -32.94 -51.14
C ARG A 63 35.07 -31.87 -51.84
N THR A 64 35.38 -30.60 -51.57
CA THR A 64 36.15 -29.77 -52.52
C THR A 64 36.97 -28.69 -51.79
N ASN A 65 38.08 -28.35 -52.43
CA ASN A 65 39.19 -27.53 -51.98
C ASN A 65 39.32 -26.37 -52.98
N ARG A 66 39.57 -25.13 -52.53
CA ARG A 66 40.09 -23.97 -53.30
C ARG A 66 40.42 -22.90 -52.23
N GLY A 67 41.65 -22.42 -52.03
CA GLY A 67 42.70 -22.06 -52.99
C GLY A 67 42.41 -20.65 -53.54
N ARG A 68 42.81 -19.56 -52.85
CA ARG A 68 44.11 -18.85 -52.94
C ARG A 68 44.08 -17.72 -53.99
N THR A 69 44.28 -16.46 -53.54
CA THR A 69 45.12 -15.35 -54.09
C THR A 69 44.63 -14.00 -53.47
N SER A 70 45.41 -13.15 -52.80
CA SER A 70 46.70 -12.48 -53.06
C SER A 70 46.61 -11.19 -53.89
N ARG A 71 46.83 -10.05 -53.22
CA ARG A 71 47.60 -8.81 -53.58
C ARG A 71 46.90 -7.61 -52.93
N GLY A 72 47.51 -6.70 -52.17
CA GLY A 72 48.91 -6.32 -52.02
C GLY A 72 49.01 -4.80 -52.20
N GLY A 73 49.65 -4.09 -51.26
CA GLY A 73 50.00 -2.68 -51.42
C GLY A 73 50.11 -1.93 -50.10
N GLY A 74 51.32 -1.78 -49.58
CA GLY A 74 51.61 -1.02 -48.36
C GLY A 74 51.94 0.45 -48.60
N ARG A 75 52.12 1.19 -47.50
CA ARG A 75 53.15 2.23 -47.26
C ARG A 75 52.95 2.80 -45.85
N GLY A 76 54.03 2.90 -45.08
CA GLY A 76 54.05 3.54 -43.77
C GLY A 76 54.41 5.03 -43.85
N ALA A 77 54.26 5.73 -42.72
CA ALA A 77 55.17 6.77 -42.23
C ALA A 77 54.66 7.36 -40.90
N THR A 78 55.61 7.65 -40.02
CA THR A 78 55.50 8.27 -38.68
C THR A 78 55.65 9.79 -38.72
N ALA A 79 55.23 10.42 -37.61
CA ALA A 79 55.77 11.64 -36.96
C ALA A 79 55.16 13.05 -37.26
N SER A 80 54.47 13.55 -36.23
CA SER A 80 54.69 14.80 -35.44
C SER A 80 54.73 16.22 -36.04
N SER A 81 54.10 17.13 -35.27
CA SER A 81 54.42 18.58 -35.07
C SER A 81 53.80 19.57 -36.12
N ILE A 82 53.37 20.82 -35.86
CA ILE A 82 53.64 21.83 -34.80
C ILE A 82 52.64 23.03 -34.94
N VAL A 83 52.16 23.59 -33.81
CA VAL A 83 52.10 25.02 -33.36
C VAL A 83 51.32 26.10 -34.16
N HIS A 84 50.58 26.95 -33.43
CA HIS A 84 50.68 28.44 -33.22
C HIS A 84 49.42 28.86 -32.42
N GLY A 85 49.39 29.62 -31.32
CA GLY A 85 50.29 30.64 -30.77
C GLY A 85 49.49 31.96 -30.65
N GLY A 86 49.24 32.49 -29.44
CA GLY A 86 48.60 33.80 -29.26
C GLY A 86 48.28 34.19 -27.82
N ARG A 87 49.04 35.17 -27.29
CA ARG A 87 49.03 35.78 -25.95
C ARG A 87 48.19 37.08 -25.95
N SER A 88 47.61 37.48 -24.81
CA SER A 88 47.80 38.83 -24.18
C SER A 88 46.58 39.44 -23.40
N ILE A 89 46.74 39.57 -22.07
CA ILE A 89 46.64 40.77 -21.18
C ILE A 89 45.31 41.55 -20.93
N SER A 90 45.14 41.90 -19.63
CA SER A 90 44.34 42.99 -18.97
C SER A 90 42.86 42.69 -18.65
N ALA A 91 42.21 43.14 -17.57
CA ALA A 91 42.50 44.20 -16.59
C ALA A 91 41.78 43.94 -15.24
N SER A 92 42.26 44.62 -14.20
CA SER A 92 41.75 44.72 -12.82
C SER A 92 40.67 45.82 -12.64
N ASN A 93 39.69 45.61 -11.73
CA ASN A 93 39.14 46.54 -10.72
C ASN A 93 37.77 46.00 -10.22
N ARG A 94 37.55 45.65 -8.94
CA ARG A 94 37.49 46.40 -7.65
C ARG A 94 36.14 47.08 -7.37
N THR A 95 35.76 47.03 -6.08
CA THR A 95 34.74 47.76 -5.27
C THR A 95 33.33 47.14 -5.24
N SER A 96 32.60 47.04 -4.11
CA SER A 96 32.80 47.43 -2.68
C SER A 96 31.53 47.09 -1.86
N GLY A 97 31.65 46.96 -0.53
CA GLY A 97 30.54 47.04 0.47
C GLY A 97 30.44 45.79 1.35
N ASP A 98 31.20 45.58 2.43
CA ASP A 98 31.32 46.23 3.77
C ASP A 98 30.24 45.89 4.82
N GLU A 99 30.75 45.80 6.08
CA GLU A 99 30.14 45.68 7.42
C GLU A 99 29.96 44.25 7.99
N ASP A 100 30.86 43.77 8.89
CA ASP A 100 31.02 44.04 10.35
C ASP A 100 30.02 43.20 11.21
N ALA A 101 30.31 42.57 12.35
CA ALA A 101 31.42 42.64 13.31
C ALA A 101 31.41 41.46 14.33
N SER A 102 32.47 41.43 15.14
CA SER A 102 32.60 40.97 16.55
C SER A 102 32.86 39.46 16.80
N SER A 103 34.09 39.08 17.17
CA SER A 103 34.65 38.96 18.55
C SER A 103 34.21 37.65 19.22
N SER A 104 35.02 36.82 19.88
CA SER A 104 36.18 37.12 20.72
C SER A 104 36.79 35.82 21.26
N PHE A 105 38.09 35.90 21.54
CA PHE A 105 38.79 35.37 22.71
C PHE A 105 39.30 33.91 22.76
N ASP A 106 40.53 33.91 23.26
CA ASP A 106 41.59 32.92 23.31
C ASP A 106 41.51 32.07 24.59
N GLY A 107 42.10 30.89 24.55
CA GLY A 107 42.15 29.91 25.64
C GLY A 107 43.23 28.86 25.37
N SER A 108 44.48 29.23 25.63
CA SER A 108 45.69 28.45 25.37
C SER A 108 45.96 27.27 26.33
N SER A 109 46.78 26.34 25.82
CA SER A 109 47.55 25.26 26.49
C SER A 109 46.78 23.95 26.71
N PHE A 110 47.27 22.77 26.30
CA PHE A 110 48.61 22.24 26.53
C PHE A 110 49.06 21.32 25.37
N THR A 111 50.28 21.51 24.88
CA THR A 111 50.99 20.58 24.00
C THR A 111 51.53 19.40 24.81
N THR A 112 51.10 18.19 24.47
CA THR A 112 51.87 16.98 24.72
C THR A 112 52.15 16.31 23.38
N THR A 113 53.39 16.45 22.93
CA THR A 113 53.98 15.70 21.83
C THR A 113 53.91 14.19 22.13
N ASN A 114 53.24 13.42 21.28
CA ASN A 114 53.46 11.97 21.17
C ASN A 114 53.31 11.52 19.70
N ASN A 115 54.23 10.66 19.30
CA ASN A 115 54.52 10.22 17.94
C ASN A 115 53.39 9.40 17.28
N SER A 116 53.31 9.57 15.95
CA SER A 116 52.75 8.65 14.93
C SER A 116 51.34 8.08 15.17
N THR A 117 50.31 8.84 14.77
CA THR A 117 49.04 8.32 14.24
C THR A 117 48.37 9.45 13.42
N LEU A 118 47.80 9.13 12.27
CA LEU A 118 47.16 10.11 11.37
C LEU A 118 46.02 10.86 12.09
N PRO A 119 45.85 12.18 11.89
CA PRO A 119 44.72 12.93 12.44
C PRO A 119 43.37 12.36 11.94
N PRO A 120 42.26 12.53 12.69
CA PRO A 120 40.95 11.92 12.38
C PRO A 120 40.49 12.15 10.92
N GLU A 121 40.77 13.35 10.39
CA GLU A 121 40.44 13.76 9.01
C GLU A 121 41.15 12.96 7.91
N LYS A 122 42.20 12.20 8.25
CA LYS A 122 42.99 11.39 7.30
C LYS A 122 42.73 9.88 7.40
N SER A 123 41.80 9.44 8.23
CA SER A 123 41.45 8.01 8.31
C SER A 123 40.71 7.53 7.05
N TYR A 124 40.92 6.27 6.65
CA TYR A 124 40.22 5.65 5.52
C TYR A 124 38.69 5.73 5.67
N TYR A 125 38.18 5.61 6.90
CA TYR A 125 36.75 5.76 7.20
C TYR A 125 36.23 7.15 6.83
N HIS A 126 36.87 8.22 7.32
CA HIS A 126 36.44 9.58 7.03
C HIS A 126 36.58 9.93 5.54
N ILE A 127 37.63 9.44 4.87
CA ILE A 127 37.80 9.66 3.44
C ILE A 127 36.67 8.99 2.64
N LEU A 128 36.36 7.72 2.91
CA LEU A 128 35.25 7.00 2.26
C LEU A 128 33.89 7.62 2.58
N LEU A 129 33.68 8.12 3.80
CA LEU A 129 32.45 8.79 4.20
C LEU A 129 32.23 10.09 3.42
N THR A 130 33.28 10.88 3.19
CA THR A 130 33.19 12.12 2.41
C THR A 130 33.06 11.90 0.91
N GLY A 131 33.51 10.74 0.39
CA GLY A 131 33.37 10.36 -1.02
C GLY A 131 34.17 11.22 -2.00
N LYS A 132 35.20 11.94 -1.54
CA LYS A 132 35.97 12.89 -2.36
C LYS A 132 37.13 12.27 -3.16
N VAL A 133 37.51 11.02 -2.84
CA VAL A 133 38.67 10.34 -3.42
C VAL A 133 38.22 9.07 -4.14
N GLN A 134 38.84 8.74 -5.27
CA GLN A 134 38.58 7.49 -5.98
C GLN A 134 39.08 6.31 -5.14
N ILE A 135 38.24 5.27 -5.01
CA ILE A 135 38.52 4.12 -4.15
C ILE A 135 39.78 3.37 -4.62
N GLN A 136 40.02 3.29 -5.93
CA GLN A 136 41.21 2.63 -6.50
C GLN A 136 42.50 3.29 -6.00
N SER A 137 42.53 4.63 -5.99
CA SER A 137 43.69 5.38 -5.48
C SER A 137 43.96 5.12 -3.99
N LEU A 138 42.91 4.93 -3.18
CA LEU A 138 43.05 4.60 -1.76
C LEU A 138 43.62 3.19 -1.56
N VAL A 139 43.17 2.24 -2.38
CA VAL A 139 43.69 0.87 -2.38
C VAL A 139 45.16 0.87 -2.79
N ASP A 140 45.52 1.57 -3.87
CA ASP A 140 46.91 1.66 -4.34
C ASP A 140 47.82 2.28 -3.29
N GLN A 141 47.37 3.36 -2.63
CA GLN A 141 48.09 3.99 -1.53
C GLN A 141 48.28 3.04 -0.33
N TRP A 142 47.25 2.27 0.01
CA TRP A 142 47.36 1.28 1.09
C TRP A 142 48.37 0.18 0.72
N ILE A 143 48.35 -0.31 -0.53
CA ILE A 143 49.28 -1.32 -1.04
C ILE A 143 50.72 -0.81 -0.97
N GLU A 144 50.98 0.43 -1.38
CA GLU A 144 52.32 1.06 -1.29
C GLU A 144 52.78 1.17 0.18
N SER A 145 51.87 1.54 1.08
CA SER A 145 52.14 1.63 2.52
C SER A 145 52.47 0.24 3.09
N TYR A 146 51.73 -0.80 2.70
CA TYR A 146 51.97 -2.18 3.12
C TYR A 146 53.31 -2.72 2.62
N GLN A 147 53.71 -2.38 1.39
CA GLN A 147 55.03 -2.75 0.85
C GLN A 147 56.18 -2.06 1.58
N THR A 148 55.93 -0.89 2.18
CA THR A 148 56.93 -0.11 2.92
C THR A 148 57.02 -0.54 4.39
N GLU A 149 55.89 -0.62 5.10
CA GLU A 149 55.81 -0.96 6.53
C GLU A 149 54.52 -1.75 6.83
N ARG A 150 54.62 -3.08 6.80
CA ARG A 150 53.48 -4.02 6.86
C ARG A 150 52.61 -3.85 8.10
N ASP A 151 53.23 -3.80 9.29
CA ASP A 151 52.51 -3.76 10.56
C ASP A 151 51.69 -2.47 10.71
N GLN A 152 52.29 -1.33 10.34
CA GLN A 152 51.62 -0.04 10.38
C GLN A 152 50.43 0.02 9.41
N ALA A 153 50.61 -0.47 8.18
CA ALA A 153 49.53 -0.54 7.20
C ALA A 153 48.38 -1.47 7.64
N LEU A 154 48.70 -2.59 8.31
CA LEU A 154 47.70 -3.47 8.89
C LEU A 154 46.94 -2.78 10.02
N ILE A 155 47.61 -2.12 10.96
CA ILE A 155 46.96 -1.37 12.05
C ILE A 155 45.98 -0.33 11.50
N GLU A 156 46.35 0.38 10.44
CA GLU A 156 45.47 1.36 9.78
C GLU A 156 44.24 0.69 9.15
N LEU A 157 44.41 -0.49 8.55
CA LEU A 157 43.30 -1.28 8.01
C LEU A 157 42.39 -1.84 9.12
N MET A 158 42.97 -2.30 10.24
CA MET A 158 42.19 -2.75 11.40
C MET A 158 41.38 -1.60 11.98
N GLN A 159 42.00 -0.43 12.13
CA GLN A 159 41.35 0.78 12.60
C GLN A 159 40.21 1.21 11.67
N PHE A 160 40.36 1.06 10.35
CA PHE A 160 39.29 1.34 9.40
C PHE A 160 38.03 0.50 9.68
N PHE A 161 38.16 -0.79 9.99
CA PHE A 161 37.01 -1.64 10.32
C PHE A 161 36.37 -1.28 11.67
N LEU A 162 37.18 -0.88 12.66
CA LEU A 162 36.69 -0.41 13.96
C LEU A 162 35.92 0.91 13.81
N ASP A 163 36.47 1.88 13.10
CA ASP A 163 35.84 3.18 12.81
C ASP A 163 34.54 2.99 12.03
N SER A 164 34.54 2.08 11.04
CA SER A 164 33.34 1.71 10.26
C SER A 164 32.26 1.05 11.12
N SER A 165 32.65 0.46 12.26
CA SER A 165 31.72 -0.08 13.26
C SER A 165 31.22 0.98 14.24
N GLY A 166 31.69 2.23 14.16
CA GLY A 166 31.35 3.32 15.07
C GLY A 166 32.16 3.34 16.37
N CYS A 167 33.19 2.51 16.49
CA CYS A 167 34.09 2.52 17.65
C CYS A 167 34.96 3.78 17.62
N LYS A 168 35.08 4.48 18.76
CA LYS A 168 35.94 5.67 18.88
C LYS A 168 37.34 5.35 19.44
N GLY A 169 37.59 4.09 19.79
CA GLY A 169 38.87 3.61 20.28
C GLY A 169 39.96 3.64 19.21
N ARG A 170 41.21 3.78 19.63
CA ARG A 170 42.38 3.79 18.73
C ARG A 170 43.31 2.62 19.05
N LEU A 171 43.64 1.85 18.02
CA LEU A 171 44.65 0.79 18.11
C LEU A 171 46.04 1.42 18.16
N THR A 172 46.85 0.97 19.10
CA THR A 172 48.27 1.37 19.20
C THR A 172 49.17 0.24 18.70
N PRO A 173 50.38 0.55 18.17
CA PRO A 173 51.33 -0.48 17.77
C PRO A 173 51.71 -1.44 18.91
N GLN A 174 51.67 -0.97 20.16
CA GLN A 174 51.94 -1.81 21.33
C GLN A 174 50.84 -2.83 21.59
N MET A 175 49.58 -2.49 21.32
CA MET A 175 48.46 -3.44 21.42
C MET A 175 48.60 -4.51 20.35
N TYR A 176 48.88 -4.11 19.10
CA TYR A 176 49.08 -5.04 17.99
C TYR A 176 50.21 -6.06 18.24
N LEU A 177 51.32 -5.61 18.86
CA LEU A 177 52.47 -6.49 19.13
C LEU A 177 52.32 -7.38 20.37
N LYS A 178 51.42 -7.05 21.31
CA LYS A 178 51.35 -7.71 22.64
C LYS A 178 50.04 -8.42 22.95
N MET A 179 49.00 -8.18 22.16
CA MET A 179 47.66 -8.70 22.42
C MET A 179 47.16 -9.49 21.22
N GLU A 180 46.48 -10.59 21.49
CA GLU A 180 45.71 -11.30 20.47
C GLU A 180 44.55 -10.43 19.96
N HIS A 181 44.07 -10.69 18.74
CA HIS A 181 42.98 -9.90 18.15
C HIS A 181 41.73 -9.85 19.04
N VAL A 182 41.39 -10.96 19.70
CA VAL A 182 40.22 -11.02 20.60
C VAL A 182 40.38 -10.09 21.81
N ASP A 183 41.57 -10.03 22.39
CA ASP A 183 41.85 -9.16 23.55
C ASP A 183 41.91 -7.69 23.14
N MET A 184 42.47 -7.38 21.96
CA MET A 184 42.41 -6.03 21.39
C MET A 184 40.96 -5.58 21.21
N LEU A 185 40.11 -6.43 20.63
CA LEU A 185 38.70 -6.11 20.43
C LEU A 185 37.94 -5.94 21.75
N ARG A 186 38.23 -6.76 22.77
CA ARG A 186 37.65 -6.60 24.10
C ARG A 186 38.01 -5.24 24.70
N ALA A 187 39.27 -4.81 24.60
CA ALA A 187 39.68 -3.48 25.04
C ALA A 187 38.96 -2.36 24.25
N MET A 188 38.70 -2.57 22.95
CA MET A 188 37.98 -1.61 22.13
C MET A 188 36.48 -1.50 22.47
N THR A 189 35.87 -2.49 23.13
CA THR A 189 34.44 -2.44 23.47
C THR A 189 34.09 -1.32 24.45
N GLU A 190 35.02 -0.90 25.30
CA GLU A 190 34.83 0.19 26.28
C GLU A 190 34.70 1.58 25.62
N HIS A 191 35.02 1.69 24.33
CA HIS A 191 35.00 2.94 23.58
C HIS A 191 33.74 3.13 22.72
N PHE A 192 32.69 2.36 22.98
CA PHE A 192 31.35 2.63 22.46
C PHE A 192 30.57 3.55 23.38
N GLU A 193 29.72 4.39 22.80
CA GLU A 193 28.78 5.21 23.56
C GLU A 193 27.60 4.33 24.01
N GLU A 194 27.30 4.31 25.31
CA GLU A 194 26.22 3.48 25.88
C GLU A 194 24.83 3.86 25.35
N ASP A 195 24.63 5.11 24.91
CA ASP A 195 23.34 5.67 24.51
C ASP A 195 23.03 5.60 23.00
N SER A 196 23.97 5.21 22.14
CA SER A 196 23.76 5.17 20.69
C SER A 196 23.56 3.74 20.18
N SER A 197 22.36 3.44 19.67
CA SER A 197 22.07 2.18 18.99
C SER A 197 22.48 2.17 17.51
N GLU A 198 22.83 3.33 16.95
CA GLU A 198 23.21 3.49 15.55
C GLU A 198 24.74 3.45 15.33
N TYR A 199 25.15 2.85 14.22
CA TYR A 199 26.54 2.78 13.77
C TYR A 199 26.62 2.91 12.23
N PRO A 200 27.77 3.29 11.64
CA PRO A 200 27.84 3.80 10.27
C PRO A 200 27.23 2.91 9.17
N ILE A 201 27.24 1.58 9.35
CA ILE A 201 26.64 0.61 8.41
C ILE A 201 25.11 0.62 8.45
N ILE A 202 24.47 0.95 9.58
CA ILE A 202 23.00 0.97 9.70
C ILE A 202 22.40 2.38 9.72
N MET A 203 23.24 3.41 9.86
CA MET A 203 22.79 4.80 9.89
C MET A 203 21.98 5.19 8.65
N SER A 204 20.91 5.95 8.89
CA SER A 204 20.05 6.51 7.85
C SER A 204 20.68 7.75 7.19
N GLY A 205 20.31 8.03 5.95
CA GLY A 205 20.77 9.20 5.20
C GLY A 205 21.62 8.86 3.97
N LEU A 206 21.62 9.77 2.99
CA LEU A 206 22.25 9.54 1.68
C LEU A 206 23.77 9.31 1.79
N GLN A 207 24.44 10.03 2.71
CA GLN A 207 25.88 9.89 2.94
C GLN A 207 26.25 8.48 3.43
N PHE A 208 25.51 7.93 4.38
CA PHE A 208 25.76 6.60 4.94
C PHE A 208 25.30 5.48 3.99
N LYS A 209 24.28 5.72 3.16
CA LYS A 209 23.95 4.82 2.04
C LYS A 209 25.09 4.71 1.03
N LYS A 210 25.71 5.84 0.65
CA LYS A 210 26.91 5.85 -0.21
C LYS A 210 28.10 5.18 0.46
N PHE A 211 28.38 5.53 1.72
CA PHE A 211 29.45 4.93 2.51
C PHE A 211 29.36 3.40 2.54
N ARG A 212 28.18 2.81 2.80
CA ARG A 212 28.00 1.35 2.75
C ARG A 212 28.44 0.73 1.42
N LEU A 213 28.07 1.34 0.30
CA LEU A 213 28.43 0.86 -1.03
C LEU A 213 29.94 0.99 -1.24
N SER A 214 30.51 2.15 -0.92
CA SER A 214 31.94 2.40 -1.03
C SER A 214 32.79 1.53 -0.09
N PHE A 215 32.29 1.21 1.11
CA PHE A 215 32.90 0.26 2.04
C PHE A 215 32.99 -1.14 1.41
N CYS A 216 31.88 -1.63 0.85
CA CYS A 216 31.85 -2.93 0.18
C CYS A 216 32.81 -2.96 -1.03
N GLU A 217 32.80 -1.91 -1.84
CA GLU A 217 33.64 -1.78 -3.03
C GLU A 217 35.13 -1.71 -2.67
N PHE A 218 35.49 -0.94 -1.64
CA PHE A 218 36.87 -0.85 -1.13
C PHE A 218 37.40 -2.22 -0.71
N VAL A 219 36.64 -2.97 0.08
CA VAL A 219 37.05 -4.30 0.55
C VAL A 219 37.26 -5.27 -0.62
N VAL A 220 36.31 -5.32 -1.56
CA VAL A 220 36.42 -6.20 -2.73
C VAL A 220 37.62 -5.83 -3.59
N MET A 221 37.82 -4.53 -3.85
CA MET A 221 38.90 -4.05 -4.71
C MET A 221 40.28 -4.22 -4.08
N LEU A 222 40.39 -4.02 -2.76
CA LEU A 222 41.62 -4.27 -2.01
C LEU A 222 42.12 -5.71 -2.23
N ILE A 223 41.26 -6.69 -2.04
CA ILE A 223 41.60 -8.11 -2.20
C ILE A 223 41.92 -8.43 -3.67
N LYS A 224 41.16 -7.90 -4.63
CA LYS A 224 41.42 -8.10 -6.06
C LYS A 224 42.76 -7.52 -6.50
N GLN A 225 43.15 -6.34 -6.04
CA GLN A 225 44.45 -5.74 -6.40
C GLN A 225 45.63 -6.47 -5.76
N CYS A 226 45.41 -7.12 -4.61
CA CYS A 226 46.42 -7.96 -3.96
C CYS A 226 46.56 -9.38 -4.56
N SER A 227 45.71 -9.75 -5.53
CA SER A 227 45.54 -11.14 -6.01
C SER A 227 46.75 -11.78 -6.68
N TYR A 228 47.73 -11.00 -7.14
CA TYR A 228 48.90 -11.54 -7.86
C TYR A 228 50.09 -11.86 -6.95
N THR A 229 50.22 -11.19 -5.80
CA THR A 229 51.43 -11.27 -4.97
C THR A 229 51.11 -11.25 -3.48
N ILE A 230 50.51 -10.16 -2.99
CA ILE A 230 50.34 -9.89 -1.56
C ILE A 230 49.45 -10.94 -0.88
N ILE A 231 48.43 -11.45 -1.58
CA ILE A 231 47.50 -12.43 -0.99
C ILE A 231 48.17 -13.77 -0.62
N TYR A 232 49.33 -14.07 -1.20
CA TYR A 232 50.08 -15.31 -1.01
C TYR A 232 51.29 -15.13 -0.07
N ASP A 233 51.40 -13.98 0.61
CA ASP A 233 52.56 -13.67 1.48
C ASP A 233 52.49 -14.30 2.89
N GLN A 234 51.42 -15.07 3.16
CA GLN A 234 51.14 -15.73 4.45
C GLN A 234 51.09 -14.76 5.64
N TYR A 235 50.73 -13.49 5.38
CA TYR A 235 50.69 -12.47 6.42
C TYR A 235 49.43 -11.60 6.32
N MET A 236 49.21 -10.93 5.18
CA MET A 236 48.16 -9.92 5.04
C MET A 236 46.77 -10.52 5.27
N ILE A 237 46.44 -11.54 4.49
CA ILE A 237 45.09 -12.11 4.49
C ILE A 237 44.80 -12.90 5.77
N ASP A 238 45.80 -13.56 6.35
CA ASP A 238 45.66 -14.31 7.61
C ASP A 238 45.32 -13.36 8.77
N ASN A 239 46.06 -12.25 8.91
CA ASN A 239 45.77 -11.22 9.91
C ASN A 239 44.39 -10.59 9.68
N LEU A 240 44.07 -10.24 8.42
CA LEU A 240 42.80 -9.62 8.07
C LEU A 240 41.61 -10.54 8.37
N VAL A 241 41.65 -11.79 7.90
CA VAL A 241 40.57 -12.75 8.09
C VAL A 241 40.44 -13.14 9.56
N THR A 242 41.54 -13.28 10.29
CA THR A 242 41.51 -13.56 11.74
C THR A 242 40.85 -12.41 12.51
N LEU A 243 41.22 -11.17 12.24
CA LEU A 243 40.56 -10.00 12.84
C LEU A 243 39.07 -9.97 12.52
N LEU A 244 38.70 -10.11 11.24
CA LEU A 244 37.30 -10.01 10.82
C LEU A 244 36.46 -11.16 11.38
N THR A 245 37.04 -12.35 11.54
CA THR A 245 36.41 -13.48 12.22
C THR A 245 36.14 -13.14 13.69
N ALA A 246 37.13 -12.56 14.39
CA ALA A 246 36.96 -12.13 15.78
C ALA A 246 35.91 -11.01 15.92
N LEU A 247 35.86 -10.05 14.99
CA LEU A 247 34.81 -9.03 14.93
C LEU A 247 33.43 -9.68 14.74
N SER A 248 33.32 -10.66 13.84
CA SER A 248 32.08 -11.39 13.53
C SER A 248 31.58 -12.30 14.66
N ASP A 249 32.43 -12.62 15.63
CA ASP A 249 32.04 -13.40 16.82
C ASP A 249 31.80 -12.52 18.06
N SER A 250 32.02 -11.20 17.94
CA SER A 250 31.80 -10.26 19.03
C SER A 250 30.35 -10.24 19.52
N ALA A 251 30.14 -10.11 20.82
CA ALA A 251 28.83 -9.86 21.41
C ALA A 251 28.26 -8.48 20.98
N VAL A 252 29.13 -7.51 20.68
CA VAL A 252 28.74 -6.17 20.25
C VAL A 252 28.19 -6.21 18.83
N ARG A 253 26.90 -5.87 18.66
CA ARG A 253 26.21 -5.90 17.36
C ARG A 253 26.95 -5.11 16.28
N ALA A 254 27.49 -3.93 16.61
CA ALA A 254 28.14 -3.06 15.64
C ALA A 254 29.40 -3.69 15.03
N PHE A 255 30.26 -4.29 15.86
CA PHE A 255 31.39 -5.09 15.41
C PHE A 255 30.95 -6.32 14.64
N ARG A 256 29.98 -7.07 15.18
CA ARG A 256 29.51 -8.30 14.56
C ARG A 256 28.95 -8.08 13.16
N HIS A 257 28.11 -7.07 12.98
CA HIS A 257 27.51 -6.72 11.70
C HIS A 257 28.57 -6.24 10.69
N THR A 258 29.42 -5.29 11.09
CA THR A 258 30.45 -4.71 10.21
C THR A 258 31.51 -5.73 9.82
N GLY A 259 31.98 -6.53 10.78
CA GLY A 259 32.95 -7.61 10.55
C GLY A 259 32.39 -8.69 9.63
N THR A 260 31.13 -9.09 9.82
CA THR A 260 30.47 -10.06 8.94
C THR A 260 30.30 -9.50 7.53
N LEU A 261 29.87 -8.25 7.37
CA LEU A 261 29.80 -7.62 6.06
C LEU A 261 31.15 -7.61 5.34
N ALA A 262 32.21 -7.17 6.04
CA ALA A 262 33.56 -7.11 5.50
C ALA A 262 34.06 -8.48 5.06
N VAL A 263 33.98 -9.50 5.92
CA VAL A 263 34.56 -10.82 5.61
C VAL A 263 33.77 -11.56 4.53
N LEU A 264 32.45 -11.35 4.44
CA LEU A 264 31.68 -11.89 3.32
C LEU A 264 32.05 -11.17 2.01
N LYS A 265 32.39 -9.88 2.03
CA LYS A 265 32.93 -9.17 0.85
C LYS A 265 34.33 -9.62 0.47
N VAL A 266 35.19 -9.94 1.45
CA VAL A 266 36.48 -10.61 1.21
C VAL A 266 36.23 -11.95 0.52
N MET A 267 35.31 -12.78 1.03
CA MET A 267 34.92 -14.05 0.41
C MET A 267 34.45 -13.85 -1.04
N THR A 268 33.59 -12.87 -1.32
CA THR A 268 33.15 -12.55 -2.68
C THR A 268 34.32 -12.23 -3.61
N ALA A 269 35.31 -11.46 -3.15
CA ALA A 269 36.52 -11.20 -3.93
C ALA A 269 37.37 -12.45 -4.16
N LEU A 270 37.49 -13.33 -3.16
CA LEU A 270 38.20 -14.61 -3.28
C LEU A 270 37.53 -15.55 -4.29
N VAL A 271 36.19 -15.57 -4.35
CA VAL A 271 35.44 -16.34 -5.36
C VAL A 271 35.78 -15.88 -6.78
N ASP A 272 35.83 -14.56 -7.01
CA ASP A 272 36.20 -14.01 -8.32
C ASP A 272 37.66 -14.31 -8.69
N ILE A 273 38.58 -14.27 -7.71
CA ILE A 273 39.98 -14.64 -7.90
C ILE A 273 40.09 -16.13 -8.22
N ALA A 274 39.38 -17.00 -7.48
CA ALA A 274 39.36 -18.44 -7.72
C ALA A 274 38.86 -18.77 -9.13
N LEU A 275 37.79 -18.11 -9.58
CA LEU A 275 37.30 -18.24 -10.96
C LEU A 275 38.36 -17.80 -11.98
N THR A 276 39.03 -16.67 -11.74
CA THR A 276 40.09 -16.17 -12.61
C THR A 276 41.26 -17.16 -12.71
N ILE A 277 41.69 -17.72 -11.59
CA ILE A 277 42.73 -18.76 -11.53
C ILE A 277 42.29 -20.01 -12.29
N SER A 278 41.05 -20.46 -12.10
CA SER A 278 40.48 -21.61 -12.82
C SER A 278 40.51 -21.41 -14.33
N ILE A 279 40.11 -20.23 -14.82
CA ILE A 279 40.15 -19.90 -16.25
C ILE A 279 41.60 -19.86 -16.77
N GLN A 280 42.53 -19.28 -16.00
CA GLN A 280 43.95 -19.25 -16.35
C GLN A 280 44.55 -20.66 -16.39
N LYS A 281 44.18 -21.53 -15.45
CA LYS A 281 44.60 -22.93 -15.40
C LYS A 281 44.11 -23.71 -16.63
N ASP A 282 42.85 -23.54 -17.03
CA ASP A 282 42.30 -24.15 -18.23
C ASP A 282 42.95 -23.64 -19.51
N SER A 283 43.29 -22.35 -19.56
CA SER A 283 44.05 -21.76 -20.68
C SER A 283 45.47 -22.33 -20.75
N CYS A 284 46.16 -22.39 -19.60
CA CYS A 284 47.49 -22.97 -19.48
C CYS A 284 47.49 -24.46 -19.87
N GLN A 285 46.46 -25.20 -19.48
CA GLN A 285 46.27 -26.60 -19.84
C GLN A 285 46.10 -26.80 -21.35
N ARG A 286 45.26 -25.98 -21.99
CA ARG A 286 45.08 -26.03 -23.45
C ARG A 286 46.37 -25.67 -24.20
N GLN A 287 47.12 -24.67 -23.72
CA GLN A 287 48.41 -24.30 -24.31
C GLN A 287 49.43 -25.43 -24.17
N TYR A 288 49.49 -26.06 -22.99
CA TYR A 288 50.34 -27.22 -22.72
C TYR A 288 50.00 -28.39 -23.65
N GLU A 289 48.72 -28.74 -23.80
CA GLU A 289 48.28 -29.80 -24.72
C GLU A 289 48.59 -29.48 -26.18
N SER A 290 48.37 -28.25 -26.61
CA SER A 290 48.67 -27.80 -27.98
C SER A 290 50.16 -27.90 -28.29
N GLU A 291 51.03 -27.46 -27.38
CA GLU A 291 52.48 -27.56 -27.54
C GLU A 291 52.94 -29.04 -27.52
N ARG A 292 52.32 -29.87 -26.67
CA ARG A 292 52.61 -31.31 -26.56
C ARG A 292 52.25 -32.07 -27.84
N GLN A 293 51.16 -31.69 -28.51
CA GLN A 293 50.68 -32.32 -29.74
C GLN A 293 51.52 -31.98 -30.98
N LYS A 294 52.42 -30.99 -30.92
CA LYS A 294 53.33 -30.68 -32.03
C LYS A 294 54.29 -31.84 -32.31
N SER A 295 54.69 -31.98 -33.57
CA SER A 295 55.71 -32.94 -33.99
C SER A 295 57.03 -32.67 -33.25
N THR A 296 57.81 -33.72 -32.98
CA THR A 296 59.05 -33.65 -32.18
C THR A 296 60.06 -32.61 -32.66
N VAL A 297 60.09 -32.29 -33.96
CA VAL A 297 60.96 -31.25 -34.55
C VAL A 297 60.46 -29.82 -34.29
N ARG A 298 59.16 -29.62 -34.05
CA ARG A 298 58.51 -28.32 -33.83
C ARG A 298 58.08 -28.08 -32.38
N ARG A 299 58.32 -29.05 -31.51
CA ARG A 299 57.97 -29.02 -30.09
C ARG A 299 59.10 -28.34 -29.31
N ALA A 300 58.77 -27.26 -28.60
CA ALA A 300 59.71 -26.62 -27.70
C ALA A 300 59.60 -27.25 -26.30
N THR A 301 60.60 -28.03 -25.89
CA THR A 301 60.67 -28.67 -24.56
C THR A 301 60.68 -27.63 -23.43
N ASP A 302 61.50 -26.58 -23.54
CA ASP A 302 61.58 -25.52 -22.52
C ASP A 302 60.22 -24.82 -22.31
N ARG A 303 59.43 -24.69 -23.39
CA ARG A 303 58.07 -24.12 -23.30
C ARG A 303 57.10 -25.07 -22.59
N LEU A 304 57.24 -26.38 -22.79
CA LEU A 304 56.44 -27.37 -22.06
C LEU A 304 56.76 -27.35 -20.57
N ASP A 305 58.04 -27.28 -20.21
CA ASP A 305 58.49 -27.22 -18.82
C ASP A 305 58.01 -25.94 -18.14
N ASN A 306 58.10 -24.79 -18.83
CA ASN A 306 57.56 -23.52 -18.33
C ASN A 306 56.04 -23.55 -18.13
N LEU A 307 55.29 -24.16 -19.06
CA LEU A 307 53.83 -24.30 -18.94
C LEU A 307 53.46 -25.28 -17.82
N MET A 308 54.22 -26.35 -17.60
CA MET A 308 54.04 -27.23 -16.45
C MET A 308 54.32 -26.51 -15.13
N ALA A 309 55.43 -25.77 -15.04
CA ALA A 309 55.79 -25.00 -13.86
C ALA A 309 54.71 -23.97 -13.53
N LYS A 310 54.23 -23.22 -14.54
CA LYS A 310 53.17 -22.24 -14.36
C LYS A 310 51.84 -22.89 -13.95
N ARG A 311 51.51 -24.06 -14.51
CA ARG A 311 50.33 -24.82 -14.08
C ARG A 311 50.43 -25.25 -12.61
N LYS A 312 51.59 -25.75 -12.18
CA LYS A 312 51.81 -26.15 -10.78
C LYS A 312 51.70 -24.96 -9.82
N GLU A 313 52.22 -23.80 -10.21
CA GLU A 313 52.06 -22.54 -9.48
C GLU A 313 50.57 -22.16 -9.35
N LEU A 314 49.83 -22.16 -10.45
CA LEU A 314 48.39 -21.87 -10.44
C LEU A 314 47.59 -22.87 -9.61
N GLU A 315 47.96 -24.15 -9.59
CA GLU A 315 47.36 -25.17 -8.73
C GLU A 315 47.63 -24.91 -7.24
N GLY A 316 48.85 -24.49 -6.88
CA GLY A 316 49.18 -24.06 -5.51
C GLY A 316 48.34 -22.86 -5.08
N ASN A 317 48.30 -21.82 -5.90
CA ASN A 317 47.53 -20.61 -5.65
C ASN A 317 46.02 -20.91 -5.53
N GLU A 318 45.47 -21.79 -6.36
CA GLU A 318 44.07 -22.23 -6.27
C GLU A 318 43.76 -22.90 -4.93
N ASN A 319 44.66 -23.75 -4.44
CA ASN A 319 44.50 -24.46 -3.17
C ASN A 319 44.54 -23.50 -1.98
N GLU A 320 45.44 -22.51 -1.98
CA GLU A 320 45.50 -21.48 -0.93
C GLU A 320 44.22 -20.64 -0.89
N ILE A 321 43.75 -20.16 -2.05
CA ILE A 321 42.49 -19.40 -2.13
C ILE A 321 41.30 -20.25 -1.64
N LYS A 322 41.24 -21.54 -2.00
CA LYS A 322 40.23 -22.47 -1.47
C LYS A 322 40.33 -22.67 0.04
N SER A 323 41.53 -22.67 0.60
CA SER A 323 41.73 -22.75 2.05
C SER A 323 41.13 -21.52 2.75
N PHE A 324 41.44 -20.31 2.28
CA PHE A 324 40.86 -19.07 2.82
C PHE A 324 39.33 -19.04 2.69
N MET A 325 38.80 -19.45 1.54
CA MET A 325 37.36 -19.55 1.33
C MET A 325 36.69 -20.51 2.33
N ASN A 326 37.29 -21.69 2.54
CA ASN A 326 36.78 -22.66 3.52
C ASN A 326 36.87 -22.15 4.95
N PHE A 327 37.94 -21.44 5.30
CA PHE A 327 38.10 -20.84 6.61
C PHE A 327 37.01 -19.81 6.89
N ILE A 328 36.75 -18.88 5.96
CA ILE A 328 35.68 -17.88 6.10
C ILE A 328 34.30 -18.56 6.16
N PHE A 329 34.08 -19.56 5.31
CA PHE A 329 32.79 -20.26 5.27
C PHE A 329 32.50 -20.98 6.60
N LYS A 330 33.46 -21.77 7.10
CA LYS A 330 33.31 -22.51 8.36
C LYS A 330 33.32 -21.59 9.58
N GLY A 331 34.25 -20.64 9.62
CA GLY A 331 34.48 -19.76 10.77
C GLY A 331 33.46 -18.64 10.92
N VAL A 332 32.87 -18.16 9.83
CA VAL A 332 31.91 -17.03 9.86
C VAL A 332 30.55 -17.42 9.33
N PHE A 333 30.44 -17.86 8.07
CA PHE A 333 29.15 -18.02 7.41
C PHE A 333 28.21 -18.98 8.16
N ILE A 334 28.70 -20.17 8.54
CA ILE A 334 27.92 -21.21 9.24
C ILE A 334 27.37 -20.73 10.59
N HIS A 335 28.01 -19.74 11.22
CA HIS A 335 27.57 -19.15 12.48
C HIS A 335 26.66 -17.95 12.27
N ARG A 336 26.93 -17.12 11.26
CA ARG A 336 26.24 -15.85 11.03
C ARG A 336 24.97 -15.92 10.18
N TYR A 337 24.80 -16.95 9.34
CA TYR A 337 23.53 -17.14 8.60
C TYR A 337 22.33 -17.34 9.54
N ARG A 338 22.59 -17.73 10.79
CA ARG A 338 21.62 -17.96 11.87
C ARG A 338 21.77 -16.98 13.04
N ASP A 339 22.36 -15.80 12.80
CA ASP A 339 22.50 -14.76 13.82
C ASP A 339 21.14 -14.35 14.40
N ILE A 340 21.12 -13.87 15.64
CA ILE A 340 19.92 -13.30 16.26
C ILE A 340 19.45 -12.03 15.54
N VAL A 341 20.39 -11.29 14.92
CA VAL A 341 20.14 -10.06 14.16
C VAL A 341 19.75 -10.40 12.72
N PRO A 342 18.54 -10.03 12.24
CA PRO A 342 18.07 -10.36 10.90
C PRO A 342 18.92 -9.76 9.77
N ASP A 343 19.41 -8.53 9.94
CA ASP A 343 20.25 -7.85 8.93
C ASP A 343 21.50 -8.69 8.59
N ILE A 344 22.11 -9.32 9.60
CA ILE A 344 23.30 -10.17 9.43
C ILE A 344 22.94 -11.43 8.64
N ARG A 345 21.79 -12.06 8.94
CA ARG A 345 21.30 -13.22 8.17
C ARG A 345 21.04 -12.85 6.71
N CYS A 346 20.47 -11.65 6.47
CA CYS A 346 20.24 -11.11 5.13
C CYS A 346 21.55 -10.92 4.34
N LEU A 347 22.62 -10.43 4.98
CA LEU A 347 23.94 -10.32 4.36
C LEU A 347 24.45 -11.69 3.91
N CYS A 348 24.37 -12.71 4.77
CA CYS A 348 24.78 -14.07 4.43
C CYS A 348 24.03 -14.60 3.21
N MET A 349 22.70 -14.47 3.16
CA MET A 349 21.92 -14.97 2.02
C MET A 349 22.21 -14.21 0.73
N SER A 350 22.43 -12.89 0.82
CA SER A 350 22.76 -12.06 -0.34
C SER A 350 24.11 -12.45 -0.95
N GLU A 351 25.15 -12.59 -0.12
CA GLU A 351 26.48 -12.96 -0.62
C GLU A 351 26.55 -14.41 -1.09
N LEU A 352 25.84 -15.34 -0.43
CA LEU A 352 25.77 -16.73 -0.89
C LEU A 352 25.16 -16.82 -2.30
N GLY A 353 24.10 -16.07 -2.57
CA GLY A 353 23.50 -15.97 -3.90
C GLY A 353 24.47 -15.44 -4.95
N GLU A 354 25.27 -14.44 -4.60
CA GLU A 354 26.31 -13.89 -5.48
C GLU A 354 27.42 -14.91 -5.77
N TRP A 355 27.85 -15.69 -4.77
CA TRP A 355 28.86 -16.74 -4.97
C TRP A 355 28.34 -17.85 -5.91
N MET A 356 27.09 -18.28 -5.72
CA MET A 356 26.42 -19.26 -6.58
C MET A 356 26.32 -18.78 -8.03
N LYS A 357 26.02 -17.49 -8.23
CA LYS A 357 25.91 -16.87 -9.54
C LYS A 357 27.27 -16.71 -10.23
N ASN A 358 28.29 -16.25 -9.49
CA ASN A 358 29.59 -15.92 -10.06
C ASN A 358 30.45 -17.16 -10.30
N TYR A 359 30.39 -18.17 -9.42
CA TYR A 359 31.11 -19.43 -9.62
C TYR A 359 30.22 -20.68 -9.41
N PRO A 360 29.25 -20.92 -10.32
CA PRO A 360 28.27 -22.01 -10.17
C PRO A 360 28.87 -23.42 -10.23
N MET A 361 30.10 -23.57 -10.72
CA MET A 361 30.77 -24.88 -10.75
C MET A 361 31.19 -25.35 -9.36
N VAL A 362 31.34 -24.45 -8.40
CA VAL A 362 31.74 -24.75 -7.02
C VAL A 362 30.59 -24.53 -6.04
N PHE A 363 29.86 -23.42 -6.16
CA PHE A 363 28.88 -23.01 -5.15
C PHE A 363 27.43 -23.43 -5.45
N LEU A 364 27.09 -23.72 -6.72
CA LEU A 364 25.75 -24.19 -7.07
C LEU A 364 25.66 -25.70 -6.85
N ASP A 365 25.60 -26.07 -5.59
CA ASP A 365 25.57 -27.43 -5.07
C ASP A 365 24.68 -27.50 -3.81
N ASP A 366 24.11 -28.67 -3.52
CA ASP A 366 23.20 -28.90 -2.39
C ASP A 366 23.82 -28.56 -1.03
N ILE A 367 25.15 -28.72 -0.91
CA ILE A 367 25.88 -28.42 0.33
C ILE A 367 25.72 -26.93 0.70
N TYR A 368 25.55 -26.05 -0.30
CA TYR A 368 25.33 -24.62 -0.14
C TYR A 368 23.86 -24.22 -0.26
N LEU A 369 23.11 -24.79 -1.22
CA LEU A 369 21.70 -24.45 -1.46
C LEU A 369 20.80 -24.70 -0.24
N LYS A 370 21.14 -25.68 0.61
CA LYS A 370 20.39 -25.96 1.84
C LYS A 370 20.24 -24.75 2.76
N TYR A 371 21.23 -23.84 2.79
CA TYR A 371 21.17 -22.64 3.66
C TYR A 371 20.12 -21.64 3.16
N ILE A 372 19.99 -21.48 1.85
CA ILE A 372 18.89 -20.70 1.25
C ILE A 372 17.56 -21.40 1.55
N GLY A 373 17.48 -22.71 1.31
CA GLY A 373 16.26 -23.51 1.53
C GLY A 373 15.73 -23.44 2.97
N TRP A 374 16.62 -23.49 3.97
CA TRP A 374 16.24 -23.32 5.38
C TRP A 374 15.81 -21.90 5.70
N THR A 375 16.48 -20.90 5.13
CA THR A 375 16.20 -19.48 5.42
C THR A 375 14.93 -18.97 4.74
N LEU A 376 14.35 -19.71 3.78
CA LEU A 376 12.97 -19.49 3.29
C LEU A 376 11.91 -19.61 4.41
N TYR A 377 12.23 -20.27 5.53
CA TYR A 377 11.36 -20.41 6.71
C TYR A 377 11.65 -19.37 7.81
N ASP A 378 12.52 -18.39 7.54
CA ASP A 378 12.83 -17.35 8.51
C ASP A 378 11.58 -16.57 8.93
N LYS A 379 11.54 -16.13 10.19
CA LYS A 379 10.42 -15.36 10.74
C LYS A 379 10.37 -13.93 10.22
N VAL A 380 11.50 -13.38 9.78
CA VAL A 380 11.61 -12.02 9.25
C VAL A 380 11.53 -12.06 7.72
N GLY A 381 10.63 -11.27 7.12
CA GLY A 381 10.43 -11.33 5.67
C GLY A 381 11.61 -10.80 4.86
N ASP A 382 12.39 -9.82 5.36
CA ASP A 382 13.64 -9.41 4.70
C ASP A 382 14.60 -10.60 4.44
N CYS A 383 14.71 -11.54 5.39
CA CYS A 383 15.54 -12.73 5.22
C CYS A 383 14.98 -13.63 4.10
N ARG A 384 13.66 -13.85 4.11
CA ARG A 384 12.96 -14.62 3.06
C ARG A 384 13.10 -13.95 1.69
N LEU A 385 12.99 -12.64 1.63
CA LEU A 385 13.15 -11.82 0.43
C LEU A 385 14.55 -12.00 -0.16
N ARG A 386 15.61 -11.95 0.66
CA ARG A 386 16.99 -12.18 0.19
C ARG A 386 17.17 -13.58 -0.41
N CYS A 387 16.55 -14.60 0.18
CA CYS A 387 16.59 -15.95 -0.39
C CYS A 387 15.95 -16.02 -1.79
N LEU A 388 14.78 -15.42 -1.97
CA LEU A 388 14.09 -15.40 -3.27
C LEU A 388 14.90 -14.61 -4.32
N LEU A 389 15.43 -13.44 -3.94
CA LEU A 389 16.28 -12.62 -4.81
C LEU A 389 17.58 -13.33 -5.21
N ALA A 390 18.14 -14.18 -4.32
CA ALA A 390 19.30 -15.00 -4.63
C ALA A 390 18.96 -16.12 -5.65
N LEU A 391 17.75 -16.69 -5.59
CA LEU A 391 17.33 -17.79 -6.45
C LEU A 391 16.92 -17.33 -7.87
N ILE A 392 16.22 -16.20 -8.00
CA ILE A 392 15.66 -15.73 -9.29
C ILE A 392 16.70 -15.71 -10.43
N PRO A 393 17.91 -15.13 -10.26
CA PRO A 393 18.93 -15.12 -11.32
C PRO A 393 19.42 -16.52 -11.71
N LEU A 394 19.43 -17.46 -10.76
CA LEU A 394 19.88 -18.83 -11.00
C LEU A 394 18.88 -19.60 -11.85
N PHE A 395 17.57 -19.42 -11.61
CA PHE A 395 16.50 -20.00 -12.45
C PHE A 395 16.35 -19.30 -13.81
N SER A 396 16.74 -18.03 -13.91
CA SER A 396 16.68 -17.27 -15.16
C SER A 396 17.78 -17.67 -16.16
N THR A 397 18.76 -18.47 -15.74
CA THR A 397 19.91 -18.90 -16.55
C THR A 397 19.75 -20.36 -16.96
N THR A 398 19.42 -20.64 -18.22
CA THR A 398 19.08 -21.97 -18.75
C THR A 398 20.11 -23.05 -18.41
N ASP A 399 21.40 -22.72 -18.46
CA ASP A 399 22.50 -23.66 -18.25
C ASP A 399 22.63 -24.12 -16.79
N LEU A 400 22.07 -23.38 -15.84
CA LEU A 400 22.17 -23.65 -14.41
C LEU A 400 21.00 -24.46 -13.88
N VAL A 401 19.84 -24.41 -14.55
CA VAL A 401 18.59 -24.89 -13.95
C VAL A 401 18.57 -26.41 -13.72
N GLY A 402 19.28 -27.19 -14.53
CA GLY A 402 19.42 -28.64 -14.30
C GLY A 402 20.04 -28.97 -12.93
N LYS A 403 20.88 -28.10 -12.36
CA LYS A 403 21.45 -28.28 -11.01
C LYS A 403 20.47 -27.92 -9.89
N LEU A 404 19.37 -27.24 -10.20
CA LEU A 404 18.37 -26.77 -9.23
C LEU A 404 17.19 -27.73 -9.08
N GLU A 405 17.14 -28.82 -9.85
CA GLU A 405 15.99 -29.73 -9.87
C GLU A 405 15.69 -30.33 -8.49
N LEU A 406 16.70 -30.85 -7.79
CA LEU A 406 16.53 -31.43 -6.46
C LEU A 406 16.06 -30.38 -5.43
N PHE A 407 16.65 -29.19 -5.49
CA PHE A 407 16.24 -28.07 -4.64
C PHE A 407 14.77 -27.70 -4.88
N THR A 408 14.38 -27.59 -6.15
CA THR A 408 13.02 -27.19 -6.53
C THR A 408 12.01 -28.24 -6.07
N ASN A 409 12.27 -29.52 -6.32
CA ASN A 409 11.40 -30.62 -5.89
C ASN A 409 11.22 -30.66 -4.37
N ARG A 410 12.24 -30.24 -3.61
CA ARG A 410 12.18 -30.21 -2.14
C ARG A 410 11.47 -28.99 -1.57
N PHE A 411 11.61 -27.82 -2.20
CA PHE A 411 11.16 -26.55 -1.64
C PHE A 411 10.03 -25.86 -2.42
N LYS A 412 9.51 -26.46 -3.51
CA LYS A 412 8.39 -25.96 -4.32
C LYS A 412 7.23 -25.50 -3.45
N ASP A 413 6.70 -26.38 -2.62
CA ASP A 413 5.50 -26.11 -1.80
C ASP A 413 5.69 -24.91 -0.88
N ARG A 414 6.92 -24.72 -0.36
CA ARG A 414 7.24 -23.55 0.45
C ARG A 414 7.23 -22.27 -0.38
N ILE A 415 7.77 -22.30 -1.59
CA ILE A 415 7.77 -21.13 -2.48
C ILE A 415 6.34 -20.78 -2.90
N VAL A 416 5.50 -21.79 -3.20
CA VAL A 416 4.07 -21.59 -3.50
C VAL A 416 3.36 -20.97 -2.30
N GLN A 417 3.58 -21.44 -1.07
CA GLN A 417 3.00 -20.82 0.13
C GLN A 417 3.43 -19.36 0.33
N MET A 418 4.61 -18.98 -0.17
CA MET A 418 5.12 -17.62 -0.05
C MET A 418 4.46 -16.65 -1.03
N THR A 419 3.61 -17.09 -1.98
CA THR A 419 2.82 -16.17 -2.82
C THR A 419 1.76 -15.40 -2.04
N VAL A 420 1.39 -15.91 -0.86
CA VAL A 420 0.49 -15.28 0.12
C VAL A 420 1.22 -14.95 1.43
N ASP A 421 2.50 -14.57 1.32
CA ASP A 421 3.30 -14.14 2.47
C ASP A 421 2.71 -12.88 3.13
N CYS A 422 2.92 -12.75 4.45
CA CYS A 422 2.44 -11.60 5.21
C CYS A 422 3.09 -10.27 4.77
N GLU A 423 4.26 -10.33 4.13
CA GLU A 423 4.95 -9.19 3.54
C GLU A 423 4.82 -9.23 2.01
N TYR A 424 4.18 -8.21 1.43
CA TYR A 424 3.86 -8.19 -0.01
C TYR A 424 5.10 -8.24 -0.92
N GLU A 425 6.23 -7.66 -0.52
CA GLU A 425 7.47 -7.73 -1.32
C GLU A 425 7.98 -9.17 -1.46
N VAL A 426 7.83 -9.98 -0.42
CA VAL A 426 8.18 -11.41 -0.44
C VAL A 426 7.24 -12.15 -1.40
N ALA A 427 5.93 -11.90 -1.31
CA ALA A 427 4.94 -12.48 -2.21
C ALA A 427 5.22 -12.19 -3.68
N VAL A 428 5.55 -10.93 -4.01
CA VAL A 428 5.94 -10.54 -5.38
C VAL A 428 7.14 -11.34 -5.88
N GLN A 429 8.20 -11.46 -5.09
CA GLN A 429 9.39 -12.21 -5.52
C GLN A 429 9.14 -13.72 -5.58
N ALA A 430 8.25 -14.26 -4.74
CA ALA A 430 7.86 -15.67 -4.78
C ALA A 430 7.15 -15.98 -6.10
N ILE A 431 6.19 -15.14 -6.50
CA ILE A 431 5.50 -15.29 -7.79
C ILE A 431 6.49 -15.16 -8.95
N LYS A 432 7.40 -14.17 -8.93
CA LYS A 432 8.44 -14.02 -9.96
C LYS A 432 9.37 -15.23 -10.06
N LEU A 433 9.74 -15.82 -8.92
CA LEU A 433 10.52 -17.04 -8.87
C LEU A 433 9.73 -18.21 -9.49
N LEU A 434 8.45 -18.35 -9.19
CA LEU A 434 7.59 -19.38 -9.80
C LEU A 434 7.41 -19.16 -11.30
N THR A 435 7.32 -17.92 -11.77
CA THR A 435 7.33 -17.59 -13.21
C THR A 435 8.64 -18.02 -13.87
N ALA A 436 9.79 -17.82 -13.22
CA ALA A 436 11.09 -18.29 -13.72
C ALA A 436 11.18 -19.83 -13.73
N ILE A 437 10.67 -20.50 -12.69
CA ILE A 437 10.59 -21.97 -12.62
C ILE A 437 9.69 -22.52 -13.73
N LEU A 438 8.54 -21.90 -13.98
CA LEU A 438 7.59 -22.29 -15.02
C LEU A 438 8.23 -22.24 -16.42
N LYS A 439 9.03 -21.20 -16.71
CA LYS A 439 9.77 -21.06 -17.98
C LYS A 439 10.73 -22.22 -18.25
N PHE A 440 11.27 -22.84 -17.19
CA PHE A 440 12.18 -23.97 -17.32
C PHE A 440 11.46 -25.31 -17.44
N ASN A 441 10.49 -25.58 -16.56
CA ASN A 441 9.77 -26.84 -16.53
C ASN A 441 8.30 -26.62 -16.21
N GLU A 442 7.46 -26.59 -17.26
CA GLU A 442 6.03 -26.34 -17.11
C GLU A 442 5.28 -27.38 -16.26
N ARG A 443 5.84 -28.58 -16.11
CA ARG A 443 5.19 -29.71 -15.42
C ARG A 443 5.46 -29.75 -13.92
N ILE A 444 6.32 -28.86 -13.42
CA ILE A 444 6.72 -28.87 -12.01
C ILE A 444 5.64 -28.29 -11.08
N LEU A 445 4.81 -27.38 -11.61
CA LEU A 445 3.68 -26.79 -10.90
C LEU A 445 2.41 -27.57 -11.26
N GLU A 446 1.69 -28.02 -10.23
CA GLU A 446 0.39 -28.66 -10.38
C GLU A 446 -0.69 -27.62 -10.67
N ASP A 447 -1.85 -28.03 -11.19
CA ASP A 447 -2.93 -27.09 -11.52
C ASP A 447 -3.40 -26.33 -10.27
N LYS A 448 -3.48 -27.02 -9.13
CA LYS A 448 -3.80 -26.42 -7.83
C LYS A 448 -2.75 -25.37 -7.39
N ASP A 449 -1.48 -25.56 -7.72
CA ASP A 449 -0.44 -24.56 -7.43
C ASP A 449 -0.68 -23.29 -8.27
N CYS A 450 -1.12 -23.47 -9.52
CA CYS A 450 -1.38 -22.39 -10.46
C CYS A 450 -2.67 -21.63 -10.11
N GLU A 451 -3.75 -22.34 -9.73
CA GLU A 451 -5.03 -21.75 -9.33
C GLU A 451 -4.85 -20.69 -8.22
N ASN A 452 -4.10 -21.02 -7.16
CA ASN A 452 -3.82 -20.07 -6.08
C ASN A 452 -3.12 -18.80 -6.56
N ILE A 453 -2.32 -18.86 -7.64
CA ILE A 453 -1.62 -17.70 -8.20
C ILE A 453 -2.55 -16.93 -9.14
N TYR A 454 -3.43 -17.61 -9.87
CA TYR A 454 -4.42 -16.99 -10.73
C TYR A 454 -5.34 -16.08 -9.95
N GLU A 455 -5.81 -16.49 -8.77
CA GLU A 455 -6.66 -15.66 -7.91
C GLU A 455 -5.96 -14.33 -7.52
N LEU A 456 -4.63 -14.32 -7.45
CA LEU A 456 -3.85 -13.13 -7.06
C LEU A 456 -3.88 -12.03 -8.12
N VAL A 457 -4.34 -12.28 -9.36
CA VAL A 457 -4.56 -11.19 -10.34
C VAL A 457 -5.64 -10.22 -9.88
N TYR A 458 -6.45 -10.58 -8.88
CA TYR A 458 -7.46 -9.73 -8.25
C TYR A 458 -6.99 -9.11 -6.93
N HIS A 459 -5.74 -9.37 -6.52
CA HIS A 459 -5.22 -8.89 -5.24
C HIS A 459 -5.25 -7.35 -5.13
N SER A 460 -5.52 -6.83 -3.93
CA SER A 460 -5.62 -5.38 -3.67
C SER A 460 -4.27 -4.67 -3.79
N HIS A 461 -3.17 -5.33 -3.38
CA HIS A 461 -1.82 -4.84 -3.60
C HIS A 461 -1.38 -5.03 -5.06
N ARG A 462 -1.33 -3.93 -5.83
CA ARG A 462 -1.08 -3.92 -7.27
C ARG A 462 0.17 -4.69 -7.71
N GLN A 463 1.29 -4.59 -6.97
CA GLN A 463 2.52 -5.28 -7.40
C GLN A 463 2.40 -6.81 -7.33
N VAL A 464 1.61 -7.33 -6.39
CA VAL A 464 1.31 -8.77 -6.30
C VAL A 464 0.46 -9.17 -7.50
N ALA A 465 -0.57 -8.37 -7.79
CA ALA A 465 -1.47 -8.60 -8.91
C ALA A 465 -0.76 -8.55 -10.28
N GLN A 466 0.17 -7.60 -10.48
CA GLN A 466 0.99 -7.55 -11.69
C GLN A 466 1.97 -8.73 -11.80
N ALA A 467 2.56 -9.18 -10.69
CA ALA A 467 3.42 -10.37 -10.70
C ALA A 467 2.62 -11.64 -11.05
N ALA A 468 1.39 -11.76 -10.51
CA ALA A 468 0.47 -12.83 -10.86
C ALA A 468 0.02 -12.74 -12.33
N GLY A 469 -0.23 -11.53 -12.84
CA GLY A 469 -0.49 -11.28 -14.26
C GLY A 469 0.68 -11.73 -15.14
N GLU A 470 1.93 -11.49 -14.72
CA GLU A 470 3.12 -11.96 -15.46
C GLU A 470 3.18 -13.50 -15.49
N PHE A 471 2.85 -14.14 -14.37
CA PHE A 471 2.72 -15.59 -14.30
C PHE A 471 1.62 -16.12 -15.23
N LEU A 472 0.43 -15.51 -15.20
CA LEU A 472 -0.70 -15.85 -16.07
C LEU A 472 -0.34 -15.68 -17.55
N ASN A 473 0.29 -14.56 -17.91
CA ASN A 473 0.78 -14.26 -19.25
C ASN A 473 1.71 -15.38 -19.77
N GLN A 474 2.66 -15.79 -18.93
CA GLN A 474 3.59 -16.87 -19.27
C GLN A 474 2.91 -18.23 -19.41
N LYS A 475 1.93 -18.54 -18.57
CA LYS A 475 1.29 -19.87 -18.51
C LYS A 475 0.25 -20.09 -19.61
N LEU A 476 -0.58 -19.08 -19.89
CA LEU A 476 -1.71 -19.20 -20.83
C LEU A 476 -1.39 -18.65 -22.23
N PHE A 477 -0.72 -17.51 -22.32
CA PHE A 477 -0.63 -16.76 -23.58
C PHE A 477 0.64 -17.10 -24.38
N HIS A 478 1.77 -17.35 -23.73
CA HIS A 478 3.00 -17.77 -24.44
C HIS A 478 2.86 -19.12 -25.17
N LYS A 479 1.87 -19.95 -24.79
CA LYS A 479 1.56 -21.22 -25.44
C LYS A 479 0.86 -21.06 -26.79
N ALA A 480 0.02 -20.04 -26.95
CA ALA A 480 -0.73 -19.81 -28.19
C ALA A 480 0.06 -18.98 -29.24
N GLU A 481 1.25 -18.46 -28.89
CA GLU A 481 2.20 -17.88 -29.86
C GLU A 481 2.86 -18.94 -30.76
N GLN A 482 2.74 -20.24 -30.46
CA GLN A 482 3.17 -21.29 -31.38
C GLN A 482 2.22 -21.33 -32.59
N PRO A 483 2.73 -21.22 -33.84
CA PRO A 483 1.89 -21.00 -35.00
C PRO A 483 0.97 -22.20 -35.23
N LEU A 484 -0.32 -22.03 -34.95
CA LEU A 484 -1.37 -22.87 -35.52
C LEU A 484 -1.30 -22.71 -37.04
N SER A 485 -1.23 -23.84 -37.73
CA SER A 485 -1.16 -23.94 -39.18
C SER A 485 -2.22 -23.04 -39.83
N SER A 486 -1.77 -22.20 -40.77
CA SER A 486 -2.55 -21.26 -41.57
C SER A 486 -3.94 -21.79 -41.95
N SER A 487 -4.98 -21.25 -41.31
CA SER A 487 -6.34 -21.31 -41.85
C SER A 487 -6.47 -20.25 -42.93
N THR A 488 -6.94 -20.69 -44.10
CA THR A 488 -7.23 -19.84 -45.27
C THR A 488 -8.57 -19.13 -45.07
N THR A 489 -8.60 -18.05 -44.29
CA THR A 489 -9.76 -17.15 -44.22
C THR A 489 -9.51 -15.85 -44.99
N THR A 490 -10.58 -15.29 -45.56
CA THR A 490 -10.60 -14.19 -46.54
C THR A 490 -10.32 -12.80 -45.95
N LYS A 491 -10.23 -12.68 -44.62
CA LYS A 491 -9.69 -11.54 -43.86
C LYS A 491 -8.69 -12.07 -42.82
N LYS A 492 -7.51 -11.46 -42.70
CA LYS A 492 -6.55 -11.80 -41.64
C LYS A 492 -7.13 -11.35 -40.30
N ARG A 493 -7.75 -12.26 -39.53
CA ARG A 493 -8.10 -12.01 -38.13
C ARG A 493 -6.84 -11.66 -37.33
N SER A 494 -6.98 -10.82 -36.31
CA SER A 494 -5.86 -10.43 -35.44
C SER A 494 -5.23 -11.68 -34.82
N GLN A 495 -3.91 -11.65 -34.63
CA GLN A 495 -3.21 -12.70 -33.87
C GLN A 495 -3.69 -12.75 -32.42
N ASN A 496 -4.32 -11.66 -31.94
CA ASN A 496 -4.84 -11.56 -30.58
C ASN A 496 -6.21 -12.20 -30.36
N THR A 497 -6.91 -12.66 -31.41
CA THR A 497 -8.26 -13.22 -31.27
C THR A 497 -8.29 -14.42 -30.33
N SER A 498 -7.39 -15.39 -30.50
CA SER A 498 -7.31 -16.57 -29.61
C SER A 498 -6.96 -16.18 -28.18
N PHE A 499 -6.11 -15.17 -27.98
CA PHE A 499 -5.78 -14.66 -26.65
C PHE A 499 -6.99 -14.01 -25.97
N MET A 500 -7.81 -13.25 -26.70
CA MET A 500 -9.02 -12.66 -26.16
C MET A 500 -10.00 -13.71 -25.67
N HIS A 501 -10.23 -14.78 -26.44
CA HIS A 501 -11.09 -15.88 -25.98
C HIS A 501 -10.55 -16.53 -24.71
N LEU A 502 -9.23 -16.77 -24.60
CA LEU A 502 -8.62 -17.30 -23.38
C LEU A 502 -8.77 -16.37 -22.18
N LEU A 503 -8.65 -15.05 -22.37
CA LEU A 503 -8.82 -14.08 -21.30
C LEU A 503 -10.28 -14.00 -20.82
N VAL A 504 -11.24 -14.03 -21.76
CA VAL A 504 -12.67 -14.08 -21.45
C VAL A 504 -13.02 -15.37 -20.70
N GLN A 505 -12.53 -16.51 -21.18
CA GLN A 505 -12.74 -17.80 -20.51
C GLN A 505 -12.15 -17.78 -19.09
N PHE A 506 -10.93 -17.26 -18.93
CA PHE A 506 -10.30 -17.11 -17.62
C PHE A 506 -11.13 -16.23 -16.68
N PHE A 507 -11.66 -15.11 -17.18
CA PHE A 507 -12.50 -14.22 -16.38
C PHE A 507 -13.77 -14.94 -15.90
N ILE A 508 -14.44 -15.66 -16.80
CA ILE A 508 -15.64 -16.47 -16.51
C ILE A 508 -15.35 -17.55 -15.47
N GLU A 509 -14.31 -18.35 -15.68
CA GLU A 509 -13.97 -19.49 -14.80
C GLU A 509 -13.48 -19.06 -13.41
N SER A 510 -12.96 -17.83 -13.28
CA SER A 510 -12.43 -17.37 -12.01
C SER A 510 -13.50 -17.18 -10.94
N GLU A 511 -14.73 -16.80 -11.31
CA GLU A 511 -15.88 -16.58 -10.40
C GLU A 511 -15.58 -15.70 -9.15
N LEU A 512 -14.49 -14.93 -9.14
CA LEU A 512 -14.06 -14.13 -7.99
C LEU A 512 -14.55 -12.67 -8.05
N HIS A 513 -14.79 -12.14 -9.24
CA HIS A 513 -15.16 -10.75 -9.47
C HIS A 513 -16.24 -10.64 -10.54
N GLU A 514 -17.19 -9.74 -10.32
CA GLU A 514 -18.28 -9.45 -11.27
C GLU A 514 -17.85 -8.49 -12.40
N HIS A 515 -16.71 -7.81 -12.25
CA HIS A 515 -16.22 -6.80 -13.20
C HIS A 515 -14.73 -6.98 -13.51
N ALA A 516 -14.30 -6.61 -14.73
CA ALA A 516 -12.96 -6.94 -15.23
C ALA A 516 -11.86 -5.94 -14.82
N THR A 517 -12.22 -4.85 -14.15
CA THR A 517 -11.33 -3.71 -13.87
C THR A 517 -9.98 -4.10 -13.26
N TYR A 518 -9.99 -5.04 -12.32
CA TYR A 518 -8.77 -5.50 -11.64
C TYR A 518 -7.96 -6.51 -12.48
N LEU A 519 -8.62 -7.34 -13.29
CA LEU A 519 -7.94 -8.23 -14.22
C LEU A 519 -7.21 -7.43 -15.29
N VAL A 520 -7.86 -6.41 -15.85
CA VAL A 520 -7.28 -5.55 -16.88
C VAL A 520 -6.03 -4.82 -16.37
N ASP A 521 -6.08 -4.16 -15.20
CA ASP A 521 -4.91 -3.47 -14.62
C ASP A 521 -3.73 -4.42 -14.33
N SER A 522 -4.01 -5.68 -13.93
CA SER A 522 -2.98 -6.69 -13.69
C SER A 522 -2.23 -7.08 -14.96
N MET A 523 -2.89 -6.97 -16.12
CA MET A 523 -2.39 -7.40 -17.43
C MET A 523 -1.98 -6.23 -18.35
N TRP A 524 -2.31 -4.99 -17.97
CA TRP A 524 -2.21 -3.79 -18.80
C TRP A 524 -0.84 -3.56 -19.45
N ASP A 525 0.23 -3.72 -18.66
CA ASP A 525 1.62 -3.50 -19.12
C ASP A 525 2.25 -4.77 -19.73
N LEU A 526 1.53 -5.90 -19.74
CA LEU A 526 2.10 -7.23 -20.03
C LEU A 526 1.82 -7.72 -21.44
N HIS A 527 0.65 -7.42 -22.00
CA HIS A 527 0.23 -7.94 -23.29
C HIS A 527 -0.47 -6.88 -24.16
N ALA A 528 -0.05 -6.76 -25.43
CA ALA A 528 -0.54 -5.74 -26.36
C ALA A 528 -2.04 -5.86 -26.69
N MET A 529 -2.61 -7.06 -26.52
CA MET A 529 -4.04 -7.33 -26.73
C MET A 529 -4.94 -6.33 -25.98
N MET A 530 -4.53 -5.83 -24.81
CA MET A 530 -5.35 -4.91 -24.01
C MET A 530 -5.69 -3.61 -24.71
N LYS A 531 -4.97 -3.24 -25.78
CA LYS A 531 -5.25 -2.06 -26.61
C LYS A 531 -5.70 -2.41 -28.04
N ASP A 532 -5.96 -3.68 -28.34
CA ASP A 532 -6.42 -4.15 -29.65
C ASP A 532 -7.96 -4.08 -29.73
N TRP A 533 -8.50 -2.85 -29.72
CA TRP A 533 -9.95 -2.62 -29.77
C TRP A 533 -10.57 -3.11 -31.07
N GLU A 534 -9.84 -3.02 -32.19
CA GLU A 534 -10.28 -3.57 -33.48
C GLU A 534 -10.60 -5.06 -33.35
N CYS A 535 -9.67 -5.85 -32.79
CA CYS A 535 -9.92 -7.26 -32.51
C CYS A 535 -11.14 -7.50 -31.62
N MET A 536 -11.31 -6.72 -30.52
CA MET A 536 -12.45 -6.90 -29.62
C MET A 536 -13.78 -6.61 -30.33
N THR A 537 -13.84 -5.53 -31.12
CA THR A 537 -15.07 -5.16 -31.83
C THR A 537 -15.38 -6.08 -33.01
N ASP A 538 -14.37 -6.61 -33.70
CA ASP A 538 -14.56 -7.56 -34.79
C ASP A 538 -15.18 -8.86 -34.25
N ILE A 539 -14.71 -9.35 -33.10
CA ILE A 539 -15.28 -10.51 -32.40
C ILE A 539 -16.76 -10.29 -32.04
N LEU A 540 -17.14 -9.06 -31.70
CA LEU A 540 -18.52 -8.71 -31.32
C LEU A 540 -19.43 -8.40 -32.53
N LEU A 541 -18.90 -7.98 -33.68
CA LEU A 541 -19.69 -7.47 -34.80
C LEU A 541 -19.70 -8.38 -36.03
N GLU A 542 -18.61 -9.09 -36.33
CA GLU A 542 -18.50 -9.88 -37.55
C GLU A 542 -19.34 -11.18 -37.48
N GLU A 543 -19.98 -11.54 -38.59
CA GLU A 543 -20.62 -12.85 -38.75
C GLU A 543 -19.52 -13.93 -38.78
N GLN A 544 -19.60 -14.89 -37.86
CA GLN A 544 -18.62 -15.95 -37.76
C GLN A 544 -18.64 -16.88 -38.98
N ASP A 545 -17.46 -17.38 -39.38
CA ASP A 545 -17.33 -18.37 -40.45
C ASP A 545 -18.06 -19.68 -40.08
N GLN A 546 -18.46 -20.50 -41.06
CA GLN A 546 -19.27 -21.73 -40.85
C GLN A 546 -18.68 -22.77 -39.86
N ASP A 547 -17.41 -22.63 -39.48
CA ASP A 547 -16.67 -23.55 -38.60
C ASP A 547 -16.43 -22.99 -37.18
N ASP A 548 -16.83 -21.76 -36.87
CA ASP A 548 -16.68 -21.16 -35.53
C ASP A 548 -17.98 -21.28 -34.71
N GLU A 549 -17.86 -21.58 -33.41
CA GLU A 549 -19.01 -21.57 -32.50
C GLU A 549 -19.39 -20.12 -32.11
N PRO A 550 -20.68 -19.75 -32.17
CA PRO A 550 -21.16 -18.43 -31.77
C PRO A 550 -20.74 -18.14 -30.33
N LEU A 551 -20.24 -16.92 -30.09
CA LEU A 551 -20.08 -16.44 -28.72
C LEU A 551 -21.42 -16.54 -28.02
N ASP A 552 -21.43 -17.20 -26.87
CA ASP A 552 -22.60 -17.16 -26.02
C ASP A 552 -22.76 -15.76 -25.39
N ASP A 553 -23.94 -15.55 -24.82
CA ASP A 553 -24.34 -14.28 -24.22
C ASP A 553 -23.38 -13.82 -23.09
N GLN A 554 -22.85 -14.78 -22.32
CA GLN A 554 -21.95 -14.54 -21.20
C GLN A 554 -20.57 -14.10 -21.69
N HIS A 555 -20.04 -14.72 -22.74
CA HIS A 555 -18.78 -14.34 -23.37
C HIS A 555 -18.87 -12.95 -24.00
N GLU A 556 -19.98 -12.63 -24.66
CA GLU A 556 -20.21 -11.27 -25.18
C GLU A 556 -20.19 -10.22 -24.06
N ASN A 557 -20.91 -10.48 -22.97
CA ASN A 557 -20.96 -9.55 -21.83
C ASN A 557 -19.58 -9.34 -21.20
N CYS A 558 -18.84 -10.43 -20.97
CA CYS A 558 -17.48 -10.36 -20.43
C CYS A 558 -16.49 -9.64 -21.35
N LEU A 559 -16.59 -9.86 -22.66
CA LEU A 559 -15.73 -9.18 -23.64
C LEU A 559 -16.02 -7.68 -23.69
N ILE A 560 -17.30 -7.28 -23.61
CA ILE A 560 -17.68 -5.87 -23.52
C ILE A 560 -17.14 -5.24 -22.23
N GLU A 561 -17.27 -5.91 -21.09
CA GLU A 561 -16.76 -5.46 -19.80
C GLU A 561 -15.23 -5.26 -19.82
N ILE A 562 -14.48 -6.24 -20.35
CA ILE A 562 -13.03 -6.15 -20.54
C ILE A 562 -12.68 -4.98 -21.46
N MET A 563 -13.36 -4.87 -22.60
CA MET A 563 -13.13 -3.80 -23.58
C MET A 563 -13.34 -2.42 -22.94
N VAL A 564 -14.44 -2.21 -22.22
CA VAL A 564 -14.74 -0.93 -21.54
C VAL A 564 -13.73 -0.61 -20.46
N CYS A 565 -13.28 -1.61 -19.69
CA CYS A 565 -12.20 -1.44 -18.72
C CYS A 565 -10.90 -1.00 -19.40
N CYS A 566 -10.53 -1.62 -20.52
CA CYS A 566 -9.35 -1.23 -21.32
C CYS A 566 -9.47 0.20 -21.86
N VAL A 567 -10.65 0.58 -22.35
CA VAL A 567 -10.94 1.95 -22.83
C VAL A 567 -10.72 2.97 -21.70
N LYS A 568 -11.29 2.70 -20.52
CA LYS A 568 -11.18 3.57 -19.35
C LYS A 568 -9.72 3.70 -18.89
N GLU A 569 -8.97 2.60 -18.81
CA GLU A 569 -7.57 2.62 -18.37
C GLU A 569 -6.68 3.38 -19.36
N ALA A 570 -6.87 3.18 -20.68
CA ALA A 570 -6.17 3.95 -21.72
C ALA A 570 -6.49 5.45 -21.67
N ALA A 571 -7.77 5.81 -21.51
CA ALA A 571 -8.22 7.18 -21.60
C ALA A 571 -7.98 7.99 -20.32
N THR A 572 -7.87 7.35 -19.16
CA THR A 572 -7.67 8.03 -17.86
C THR A 572 -6.22 7.94 -17.37
N GLY A 573 -5.55 6.80 -17.59
CA GLY A 573 -4.26 6.48 -16.97
C GLY A 573 -4.34 6.30 -15.45
N GLU A 574 -5.55 6.19 -14.90
CA GLU A 574 -5.80 6.04 -13.47
C GLU A 574 -5.86 4.57 -13.11
N TYR A 575 -5.28 4.22 -11.96
CA TYR A 575 -5.36 2.86 -11.44
C TYR A 575 -6.74 2.59 -10.82
N PRO A 576 -7.19 1.33 -10.79
CA PRO A 576 -8.38 0.94 -10.05
C PRO A 576 -8.30 1.37 -8.58
N ILE A 577 -9.47 1.60 -7.98
CA ILE A 577 -9.59 1.97 -6.57
C ILE A 577 -8.88 0.91 -5.72
N GLY A 578 -8.04 1.34 -4.77
CA GLY A 578 -7.25 0.45 -3.92
C GLY A 578 -5.90 -0.02 -4.49
N ARG A 579 -5.64 0.16 -5.79
CA ARG A 579 -4.36 -0.24 -6.43
C ARG A 579 -3.40 0.91 -6.71
N GLY A 580 -3.91 2.14 -6.77
CA GLY A 580 -3.10 3.34 -6.99
C GLY A 580 -2.69 4.06 -5.71
N GLN A 581 -1.60 4.83 -5.77
CA GLN A 581 -1.34 5.84 -4.74
C GLN A 581 -2.34 6.99 -4.88
N PRO A 582 -2.93 7.48 -3.78
CA PRO A 582 -3.83 8.63 -3.83
C PRO A 582 -3.10 9.86 -4.39
N ASN A 583 -3.73 10.54 -5.36
CA ASN A 583 -3.21 11.74 -6.04
C ASN A 583 -1.91 11.56 -6.84
N ARG A 584 -1.64 10.36 -7.37
CA ARG A 584 -0.53 10.16 -8.32
C ARG A 584 -0.70 11.08 -9.53
N LYS A 585 0.30 11.90 -9.81
CA LYS A 585 0.37 12.70 -11.04
C LYS A 585 1.08 11.92 -12.13
N LEU A 586 0.49 11.89 -13.32
CA LEU A 586 1.11 11.31 -14.51
C LEU A 586 2.34 12.13 -14.92
N ASN A 587 3.40 11.46 -15.33
CA ASN A 587 4.56 12.14 -15.89
C ASN A 587 4.28 12.60 -17.33
N MET A 588 5.13 13.48 -17.89
CA MET A 588 4.92 14.00 -19.26
C MET A 588 4.84 12.92 -20.35
N LYS A 589 5.56 11.81 -20.19
CA LYS A 589 5.54 10.69 -21.14
C LYS A 589 4.21 9.93 -21.07
N GLU A 590 3.73 9.65 -19.86
CA GLU A 590 2.45 9.00 -19.60
C GLU A 590 1.28 9.87 -20.06
N GLN A 591 1.33 11.17 -19.80
CA GLN A 591 0.32 12.12 -20.25
C GLN A 591 0.22 12.15 -21.79
N LYS A 592 1.37 12.16 -22.48
CA LYS A 592 1.40 12.07 -23.93
C LYS A 592 0.83 10.74 -24.44
N GLN A 593 1.23 9.61 -23.83
CA GLN A 593 0.70 8.29 -24.21
C GLN A 593 -0.81 8.22 -24.03
N LYS A 594 -1.35 8.76 -22.93
CA LYS A 594 -2.79 8.86 -22.69
C LYS A 594 -3.51 9.66 -23.77
N GLU A 595 -2.95 10.79 -24.19
CA GLU A 595 -3.52 11.61 -25.27
C GLU A 595 -3.49 10.89 -26.63
N ASP A 596 -2.38 10.21 -26.94
CA ASP A 596 -2.22 9.40 -28.15
C ASP A 596 -3.20 8.22 -28.16
N ASP A 597 -3.31 7.48 -27.05
CA ASP A 597 -4.25 6.36 -26.88
C ASP A 597 -5.70 6.83 -27.00
N LYS A 598 -6.06 7.94 -26.36
CA LYS A 598 -7.40 8.55 -26.44
C LYS A 598 -7.78 8.93 -27.87
N LYS A 599 -6.81 9.37 -28.67
CA LYS A 599 -7.02 9.67 -30.09
C LYS A 599 -7.31 8.41 -30.89
N ILE A 600 -6.47 7.38 -30.78
CA ILE A 600 -6.62 6.11 -31.51
C ILE A 600 -7.95 5.43 -31.12
N LEU A 601 -8.24 5.40 -29.82
CA LEU A 601 -9.51 4.94 -29.25
C LEU A 601 -10.70 5.61 -29.94
N THR A 602 -10.71 6.94 -29.95
CA THR A 602 -11.83 7.72 -30.49
C THR A 602 -11.97 7.47 -32.00
N GLU A 603 -10.88 7.47 -32.75
CA GLU A 603 -10.90 7.20 -34.20
C GLU A 603 -11.51 5.83 -34.53
N HIS A 604 -11.25 4.82 -33.71
CA HIS A 604 -11.84 3.48 -33.85
C HIS A 604 -13.35 3.48 -33.52
N PHE A 605 -13.72 3.89 -32.31
CA PHE A 605 -15.11 3.75 -31.83
C PHE A 605 -16.11 4.72 -32.48
N ILE A 606 -15.67 5.79 -33.16
CA ILE A 606 -16.55 6.63 -33.99
C ILE A 606 -17.32 5.76 -35.01
N GLY A 607 -16.65 4.77 -35.61
CA GLY A 607 -17.27 3.90 -36.62
C GLY A 607 -17.96 2.67 -36.05
N THR A 608 -17.43 2.08 -34.96
CA THR A 608 -17.88 0.77 -34.45
C THR A 608 -18.89 0.86 -33.31
N LEU A 609 -18.94 1.96 -32.56
CA LEU A 609 -19.84 2.09 -31.41
C LEU A 609 -21.34 2.12 -31.81
N PRO A 610 -21.81 2.92 -32.79
CA PRO A 610 -23.23 2.91 -33.13
C PRO A 610 -23.76 1.54 -33.60
N PRO A 611 -23.03 0.76 -34.42
CA PRO A 611 -23.37 -0.64 -34.71
C PRO A 611 -23.48 -1.52 -33.46
N LEU A 612 -22.54 -1.41 -32.50
CA LEU A 612 -22.58 -2.16 -31.24
C LEU A 612 -23.83 -1.82 -30.41
N LEU A 613 -24.12 -0.53 -30.24
CA LEU A 613 -25.31 -0.07 -29.52
C LEU A 613 -26.59 -0.62 -30.16
N ASN A 614 -26.65 -0.65 -31.50
CA ASN A 614 -27.81 -1.18 -32.22
C ASN A 614 -27.93 -2.71 -32.10
N LYS A 615 -26.82 -3.45 -32.11
CA LYS A 615 -26.80 -4.91 -31.92
C LYS A 615 -27.32 -5.29 -30.52
N TYR A 616 -26.88 -4.57 -29.50
CA TYR A 616 -27.16 -4.88 -28.10
C TYR A 616 -28.27 -4.02 -27.46
N ILE A 617 -29.09 -3.34 -28.26
CA ILE A 617 -30.17 -2.45 -27.78
C ILE A 617 -31.26 -3.18 -26.96
N ALA A 618 -31.32 -4.51 -26.98
CA ALA A 618 -32.26 -5.26 -26.15
C ALA A 618 -31.71 -5.56 -24.74
N ASP A 619 -30.40 -5.47 -24.56
CA ASP A 619 -29.67 -5.90 -23.36
C ASP A 619 -29.21 -4.68 -22.56
N ALA A 620 -29.79 -4.50 -21.37
CA ALA A 620 -29.53 -3.33 -20.54
C ALA A 620 -28.09 -3.27 -20.02
N ASP A 621 -27.53 -4.41 -19.60
CA ASP A 621 -26.25 -4.48 -18.91
C ASP A 621 -25.10 -4.25 -19.90
N LYS A 622 -25.15 -4.92 -21.06
CA LYS A 622 -24.20 -4.67 -22.16
C LYS A 622 -24.24 -3.22 -22.61
N LEU A 623 -25.44 -2.63 -22.69
CA LEU A 623 -25.62 -1.26 -23.13
C LEU A 623 -25.07 -0.24 -22.12
N LEU A 624 -25.28 -0.45 -20.82
CA LEU A 624 -24.73 0.39 -19.76
C LEU A 624 -23.20 0.48 -19.84
N ASN A 625 -22.55 -0.65 -20.13
CA ASN A 625 -21.11 -0.73 -20.35
C ASN A 625 -20.68 0.02 -21.63
N LEU A 626 -21.33 -0.24 -22.77
CA LEU A 626 -21.00 0.44 -24.03
C LEU A 626 -21.19 1.96 -23.96
N LEU A 627 -22.17 2.46 -23.20
CA LEU A 627 -22.42 3.89 -23.00
C LEU A 627 -21.35 4.58 -22.15
N GLN A 628 -20.42 3.86 -21.51
CA GLN A 628 -19.26 4.48 -20.84
C GLN A 628 -18.18 4.91 -21.84
N ILE A 629 -18.07 4.25 -22.99
CA ILE A 629 -17.00 4.49 -23.99
C ILE A 629 -16.96 5.96 -24.47
N PRO A 630 -18.10 6.59 -24.86
CA PRO A 630 -18.13 7.98 -25.31
C PRO A 630 -17.62 9.00 -24.28
N LEU A 631 -17.78 8.73 -22.99
CA LEU A 631 -17.32 9.62 -21.91
C LEU A 631 -15.79 9.81 -21.93
N HIS A 632 -15.10 8.94 -22.66
CA HIS A 632 -13.65 8.92 -22.83
C HIS A 632 -13.19 9.43 -24.20
N PHE A 633 -14.06 10.00 -25.03
CA PHE A 633 -13.67 10.50 -26.36
C PHE A 633 -12.94 11.84 -26.34
N ASN A 634 -12.14 12.06 -27.37
CA ASN A 634 -11.75 13.40 -27.81
C ASN A 634 -12.66 13.83 -28.97
N TYR A 635 -13.73 14.55 -28.65
CA TYR A 635 -14.78 14.90 -29.61
C TYR A 635 -14.29 15.78 -30.77
N GLU A 636 -13.19 16.52 -30.64
CA GLU A 636 -12.64 17.30 -31.77
C GLU A 636 -12.30 16.43 -32.99
N ILE A 637 -12.04 15.14 -32.78
CA ILE A 637 -11.74 14.18 -33.84
C ILE A 637 -12.86 14.09 -34.87
N TYR A 638 -14.13 14.24 -34.45
CA TYR A 638 -15.27 14.28 -35.38
C TYR A 638 -15.13 15.38 -36.43
N THR A 639 -14.61 16.55 -36.05
CA THR A 639 -14.40 17.68 -36.96
C THR A 639 -13.08 17.54 -37.72
N THR A 640 -11.99 17.18 -37.05
CA THR A 640 -10.67 17.11 -37.70
C THR A 640 -10.59 16.00 -38.75
N THR A 641 -11.32 14.89 -38.55
CA THR A 641 -11.36 13.76 -39.48
C THR A 641 -12.57 13.76 -40.43
N ARG A 642 -13.42 14.79 -40.38
CA ARG A 642 -14.63 14.96 -41.22
C ARG A 642 -15.62 13.80 -41.10
N ARG A 643 -15.92 13.42 -39.85
CA ARG A 643 -16.80 12.31 -39.47
C ARG A 643 -18.14 12.81 -38.90
N GLU A 644 -18.59 14.00 -39.30
CA GLU A 644 -19.78 14.64 -38.71
C GLU A 644 -21.08 13.87 -38.96
N ARG A 645 -21.12 13.01 -39.98
CA ARG A 645 -22.25 12.11 -40.24
C ARG A 645 -22.30 10.95 -39.25
N ASP A 646 -21.14 10.45 -38.82
CA ASP A 646 -21.06 9.38 -37.83
C ASP A 646 -21.56 9.88 -36.46
N LEU A 647 -21.40 11.18 -36.18
CA LEU A 647 -22.01 11.83 -35.03
C LEU A 647 -23.55 11.79 -35.09
N ASP A 648 -24.17 12.03 -36.25
CA ASP A 648 -25.63 11.89 -36.37
C ASP A 648 -26.07 10.46 -36.12
N THR A 649 -25.35 9.46 -36.64
CA THR A 649 -25.67 8.05 -36.43
C THR A 649 -25.63 7.71 -34.93
N TYR A 650 -24.61 8.18 -34.22
CA TYR A 650 -24.50 8.03 -32.77
C TYR A 650 -25.64 8.72 -32.01
N LEU A 651 -25.96 9.98 -32.33
CA LEU A 651 -27.04 10.73 -31.67
C LEU A 651 -28.41 10.09 -31.92
N ASN A 652 -28.65 9.54 -33.11
CA ASN A 652 -29.86 8.78 -33.41
C ASN A 652 -29.92 7.47 -32.61
N ALA A 653 -28.81 6.75 -32.48
CA ALA A 653 -28.75 5.56 -31.64
C ALA A 653 -29.09 5.88 -30.18
N LEU A 654 -28.59 6.99 -29.62
CA LEU A 654 -28.96 7.45 -28.27
C LEU A 654 -30.47 7.75 -28.15
N ASN A 655 -31.06 8.40 -29.16
CA ASN A 655 -32.51 8.64 -29.18
C ASN A 655 -33.30 7.32 -29.20
N ASP A 656 -32.86 6.34 -29.99
CA ASP A 656 -33.54 5.04 -30.09
C ASP A 656 -33.48 4.27 -28.78
N ILE A 657 -32.35 4.33 -28.06
CA ILE A 657 -32.18 3.78 -26.71
C ILE A 657 -33.20 4.39 -25.75
N VAL A 658 -33.32 5.73 -25.71
CA VAL A 658 -34.28 6.44 -24.83
C VAL A 658 -35.74 6.06 -25.13
N GLN A 659 -36.03 5.67 -26.38
CA GLN A 659 -37.38 5.25 -26.77
C GLN A 659 -37.70 3.80 -26.40
N ARG A 660 -36.71 2.90 -26.45
CA ARG A 660 -36.93 1.45 -26.26
C ARG A 660 -36.72 0.95 -24.84
N HIS A 661 -35.92 1.63 -24.03
CA HIS A 661 -35.64 1.23 -22.66
C HIS A 661 -36.56 1.88 -21.63
N THR A 662 -36.54 1.32 -20.42
CA THR A 662 -37.44 1.66 -19.30
C THR A 662 -36.71 1.87 -17.97
N THR A 663 -35.43 1.51 -17.88
CA THR A 663 -34.62 1.55 -16.65
C THR A 663 -33.97 2.91 -16.44
N ALA A 664 -33.84 3.32 -15.18
CA ALA A 664 -33.28 4.62 -14.83
C ALA A 664 -31.78 4.71 -15.15
N GLU A 665 -31.01 3.63 -14.93
CA GLU A 665 -29.56 3.65 -15.13
C GLU A 665 -29.19 3.93 -16.59
N ILE A 666 -29.97 3.41 -17.55
CA ILE A 666 -29.74 3.65 -18.98
C ILE A 666 -29.98 5.11 -19.32
N PHE A 667 -31.06 5.71 -18.81
CA PHE A 667 -31.33 7.12 -19.05
C PHE A 667 -30.25 8.01 -18.43
N ASP A 668 -29.72 7.66 -17.26
CA ASP A 668 -28.59 8.37 -16.64
C ASP A 668 -27.34 8.28 -17.52
N ALA A 669 -27.02 7.09 -18.03
CA ALA A 669 -25.88 6.88 -18.92
C ALA A 669 -26.01 7.65 -20.25
N VAL A 670 -27.18 7.64 -20.86
CA VAL A 670 -27.46 8.43 -22.07
C VAL A 670 -27.42 9.94 -21.78
N SER A 671 -27.96 10.38 -20.65
CA SER A 671 -27.94 11.79 -20.24
C SER A 671 -26.51 12.32 -20.08
N LYS A 672 -25.62 11.53 -19.46
CA LYS A 672 -24.17 11.82 -19.36
C LYS A 672 -23.48 11.84 -20.72
N CYS A 673 -23.85 10.94 -21.64
CA CYS A 673 -23.34 11.01 -23.01
C CYS A 673 -23.71 12.34 -23.69
N PHE A 674 -24.96 12.79 -23.55
CA PHE A 674 -25.37 14.10 -24.04
C PHE A 674 -24.65 15.25 -23.34
N GLU A 675 -24.32 15.14 -22.05
CA GLU A 675 -23.53 16.13 -21.31
C GLU A 675 -22.18 16.36 -21.99
N CYS A 676 -21.46 15.28 -22.32
CA CYS A 676 -20.17 15.35 -22.97
C CYS A 676 -20.24 15.95 -24.38
N VAL A 677 -21.23 15.57 -25.20
CA VAL A 677 -21.35 16.05 -26.59
C VAL A 677 -21.94 17.46 -26.66
N CYS A 678 -22.68 17.91 -25.65
CA CYS A 678 -23.24 19.27 -25.60
C CYS A 678 -22.28 20.30 -24.98
N ASP A 679 -21.05 19.92 -24.64
CA ASP A 679 -20.06 20.84 -24.07
C ASP A 679 -19.77 22.03 -25.00
N VAL A 680 -19.73 23.23 -24.43
CA VAL A 680 -19.50 24.50 -25.14
C VAL A 680 -18.15 24.51 -25.85
N GLY A 681 -17.17 23.74 -25.34
CA GLY A 681 -15.86 23.58 -25.96
C GLY A 681 -15.87 22.81 -27.30
N PHE A 682 -16.92 22.05 -27.60
CA PHE A 682 -17.00 21.25 -28.81
C PHE A 682 -17.66 22.00 -29.98
N THR A 683 -16.99 22.03 -31.13
CA THR A 683 -17.45 22.77 -32.33
C THR A 683 -18.84 22.35 -32.84
N LEU A 684 -19.22 21.07 -32.71
CA LEU A 684 -20.53 20.57 -33.17
C LEU A 684 -21.58 20.46 -32.05
N SER A 685 -21.33 21.06 -30.89
CA SER A 685 -22.25 21.03 -29.73
C SER A 685 -23.66 21.49 -30.05
N ASN A 686 -23.82 22.57 -30.83
CA ASN A 686 -25.14 23.07 -31.28
C ASN A 686 -25.98 22.00 -31.99
N ARG A 687 -25.33 21.08 -32.72
CA ARG A 687 -26.02 19.97 -33.38
C ARG A 687 -26.58 19.00 -32.35
N ALA A 688 -25.76 18.58 -31.38
CA ALA A 688 -26.18 17.69 -30.32
C ALA A 688 -27.23 18.32 -29.38
N ILE A 689 -27.11 19.62 -29.09
CA ILE A 689 -28.08 20.40 -28.31
C ILE A 689 -29.47 20.34 -28.96
N ALA A 690 -29.56 20.43 -30.29
CA ALA A 690 -30.84 20.32 -31.00
C ALA A 690 -31.47 18.92 -30.86
N TYR A 691 -30.67 17.85 -30.99
CA TYR A 691 -31.15 16.48 -30.75
C TYR A 691 -31.62 16.28 -29.32
N ARG A 692 -30.81 16.70 -28.34
CA ARG A 692 -31.16 16.65 -26.93
C ARG A 692 -32.46 17.41 -26.65
N GLY A 693 -32.60 18.63 -27.18
CA GLY A 693 -33.81 19.46 -27.03
C GLY A 693 -35.07 18.74 -27.50
N ASN A 694 -35.01 18.11 -28.67
CA ASN A 694 -36.14 17.32 -29.20
C ASN A 694 -36.51 16.13 -28.30
N ILE A 695 -35.52 15.48 -27.66
CA ILE A 695 -35.75 14.38 -26.72
C ILE A 695 -36.39 14.92 -25.44
N THR A 696 -35.85 15.99 -24.85
CA THR A 696 -36.36 16.57 -23.61
C THR A 696 -37.77 17.13 -23.78
N ASP A 697 -38.07 17.79 -24.91
CA ASP A 697 -39.40 18.32 -25.20
C ASP A 697 -40.44 17.19 -25.27
N LYS A 698 -40.09 16.05 -25.88
CA LYS A 698 -40.95 14.86 -25.92
C LYS A 698 -41.15 14.25 -24.53
N ILE A 699 -40.10 14.13 -23.74
CA ILE A 699 -40.18 13.61 -22.36
C ILE A 699 -41.13 14.49 -21.53
N VAL A 700 -40.96 15.80 -21.60
CA VAL A 700 -41.80 16.78 -20.89
C VAL A 700 -43.25 16.70 -21.34
N ALA A 701 -43.51 16.65 -22.65
CA ALA A 701 -44.87 16.54 -23.18
C ALA A 701 -45.55 15.25 -22.74
N ASN A 702 -44.85 14.12 -22.78
CA ASN A 702 -45.36 12.83 -22.34
C ASN A 702 -45.61 12.77 -20.83
N PHE A 703 -44.72 13.36 -20.02
CA PHE A 703 -44.92 13.49 -18.58
C PHE A 703 -46.16 14.32 -18.26
N VAL A 704 -46.35 15.47 -18.93
CA VAL A 704 -47.52 16.33 -18.72
C VAL A 704 -48.80 15.58 -19.10
N ALA A 705 -48.79 14.81 -20.19
CA ALA A 705 -49.93 13.98 -20.58
C ALA A 705 -50.25 12.90 -19.53
N ALA A 706 -49.23 12.18 -19.03
CA ALA A 706 -49.40 11.19 -17.97
C ALA A 706 -49.90 11.81 -16.66
N MET A 707 -49.42 12.99 -16.30
CA MET A 707 -49.89 13.74 -15.13
C MET A 707 -51.36 14.14 -15.25
N ASN A 708 -51.82 14.57 -16.42
CA ASN A 708 -53.22 14.93 -16.60
C ASN A 708 -54.14 13.70 -16.44
N ILE A 709 -53.70 12.53 -16.90
CA ILE A 709 -54.43 11.27 -16.69
C ILE A 709 -54.47 10.93 -15.20
N PHE A 710 -53.34 11.03 -14.50
CA PHE A 710 -53.27 10.82 -13.05
C PHE A 710 -54.16 11.78 -12.26
N GLU A 711 -54.25 13.05 -12.68
CA GLU A 711 -55.12 14.06 -12.06
C GLU A 711 -56.62 13.73 -12.20
N ASP A 712 -56.99 13.04 -13.28
CA ASP A 712 -58.38 12.65 -13.58
C ASP A 712 -58.78 11.29 -12.96
N MET A 713 -57.84 10.57 -12.32
CA MET A 713 -58.05 9.25 -11.73
C MET A 713 -58.33 9.35 -10.21
N ASP A 714 -59.38 8.67 -9.74
CA ASP A 714 -59.72 8.60 -8.30
C ASP A 714 -58.85 7.56 -7.56
N GLU A 715 -58.56 6.42 -8.19
CA GLU A 715 -57.65 5.36 -7.73
C GLU A 715 -56.82 4.89 -8.94
N ALA A 716 -55.51 4.76 -8.80
CA ALA A 716 -54.60 4.31 -9.85
C ALA A 716 -53.87 3.04 -9.39
N ASP A 717 -53.88 2.00 -10.23
CA ASP A 717 -53.08 0.80 -9.98
C ASP A 717 -51.63 0.99 -10.47
N GLU A 718 -50.78 -0.03 -10.26
CA GLU A 718 -49.37 0.03 -10.66
C GLU A 718 -49.19 0.18 -12.19
N ASP A 719 -50.09 -0.40 -12.99
CA ASP A 719 -50.04 -0.34 -14.46
C ASP A 719 -50.43 1.05 -14.98
N ASP A 720 -51.41 1.70 -14.34
CA ASP A 720 -51.82 3.08 -14.62
C ASP A 720 -50.73 4.09 -14.23
N LEU A 721 -49.96 3.81 -13.18
CA LEU A 721 -48.84 4.64 -12.72
C LEU A 721 -47.55 4.42 -13.52
N TYR A 722 -47.42 3.32 -14.27
CA TYR A 722 -46.20 3.00 -15.00
C TYR A 722 -45.81 4.05 -16.05
N PRO A 723 -46.70 4.59 -16.91
CA PRO A 723 -46.37 5.68 -17.83
C PRO A 723 -45.87 6.94 -17.13
N LEU A 724 -46.42 7.25 -15.95
CA LEU A 724 -45.97 8.36 -15.12
C LEU A 724 -44.56 8.11 -14.60
N LEU A 725 -44.31 6.94 -14.00
CA LEU A 725 -43.00 6.54 -13.49
C LEU A 725 -41.94 6.53 -14.59
N LEU A 726 -42.24 5.97 -15.76
CA LEU A 726 -41.31 5.90 -16.89
C LEU A 726 -40.85 7.29 -17.34
N ASN A 727 -41.78 8.24 -17.47
CA ASN A 727 -41.43 9.60 -17.86
C ASN A 727 -40.74 10.36 -16.72
N LEU A 728 -41.04 10.07 -15.46
CA LEU A 728 -40.30 10.61 -14.30
C LEU A 728 -38.86 10.11 -14.26
N ARG A 729 -38.60 8.82 -14.53
CA ARG A 729 -37.23 8.27 -14.65
C ARG A 729 -36.43 9.03 -15.72
N LYS A 730 -37.03 9.23 -16.90
CA LYS A 730 -36.42 10.00 -18.00
C LYS A 730 -36.18 11.45 -17.60
N LEU A 731 -37.15 12.08 -16.96
CA LEU A 731 -37.06 13.48 -16.54
C LEU A 731 -35.97 13.68 -15.50
N ASP A 732 -35.90 12.84 -14.47
CA ASP A 732 -34.86 12.92 -13.42
C ASP A 732 -33.45 12.75 -14.02
N ALA A 733 -33.27 11.73 -14.86
CA ALA A 733 -32.00 11.43 -15.52
C ALA A 733 -31.51 12.58 -16.41
N PHE A 734 -32.38 13.15 -17.25
CA PHE A 734 -32.01 14.27 -18.12
C PHE A 734 -31.83 15.57 -17.33
N HIS A 735 -32.64 15.82 -16.31
CA HIS A 735 -32.51 17.02 -15.48
C HIS A 735 -31.22 17.02 -14.65
N GLN A 736 -30.60 15.85 -14.45
CA GLN A 736 -29.31 15.72 -13.76
C GLN A 736 -28.21 16.50 -14.45
N CYS A 737 -28.12 16.35 -15.76
CA CYS A 737 -27.02 16.87 -16.56
C CYS A 737 -27.43 18.10 -17.37
N HIS A 738 -28.74 18.33 -17.55
CA HIS A 738 -29.28 19.35 -18.44
C HIS A 738 -30.34 20.21 -17.74
N ASP A 739 -30.29 21.52 -17.97
CA ASP A 739 -31.28 22.47 -17.43
C ASP A 739 -32.63 22.33 -18.14
N LEU A 740 -33.66 21.92 -17.37
CA LEU A 740 -35.05 21.82 -17.82
C LEU A 740 -35.96 22.89 -17.18
N GLY A 741 -35.37 23.93 -16.59
CA GLY A 741 -36.10 24.96 -15.83
C GLY A 741 -37.17 25.71 -16.62
N ALA A 742 -37.01 25.82 -17.94
CA ALA A 742 -37.97 26.46 -18.84
C ALA A 742 -39.34 25.74 -18.89
N SER A 743 -39.38 24.44 -18.60
CA SER A 743 -40.62 23.63 -18.64
C SER A 743 -41.55 23.84 -17.43
N ASP A 744 -41.08 24.52 -16.38
CA ASP A 744 -41.82 24.88 -15.16
C ASP A 744 -42.70 23.76 -14.54
N LEU A 745 -42.13 22.58 -14.31
CA LEU A 745 -42.85 21.38 -13.87
C LEU A 745 -43.19 21.34 -12.36
N TRP A 746 -42.90 22.41 -11.62
CA TRP A 746 -42.93 22.42 -10.16
C TRP A 746 -44.29 22.06 -9.57
N ASP A 747 -45.37 22.65 -10.09
CA ASP A 747 -46.70 22.46 -9.50
C ASP A 747 -47.21 21.02 -9.69
N LYS A 748 -46.86 20.38 -10.81
CA LYS A 748 -47.16 18.96 -11.07
C LYS A 748 -46.37 18.02 -10.15
N ILE A 749 -45.07 18.26 -9.98
CA ILE A 749 -44.24 17.50 -9.02
C ILE A 749 -44.74 17.70 -7.58
N HIS A 750 -45.17 18.91 -7.23
CA HIS A 750 -45.74 19.21 -5.92
C HIS A 750 -47.04 18.44 -5.65
N LEU A 751 -47.85 18.20 -6.67
CA LEU A 751 -49.06 17.38 -6.56
C LEU A 751 -48.72 15.92 -6.21
N LEU A 752 -47.71 15.34 -6.87
CA LEU A 752 -47.27 13.97 -6.57
C LEU A 752 -46.75 13.82 -5.14
N PHE A 753 -46.04 14.82 -4.62
CA PHE A 753 -45.65 14.82 -3.20
C PHE A 753 -46.83 14.87 -2.25
N LYS A 754 -47.92 15.58 -2.60
CA LYS A 754 -49.13 15.56 -1.78
C LYS A 754 -49.80 14.20 -1.82
N ALA A 755 -49.93 13.61 -3.02
CA ALA A 755 -50.46 12.28 -3.19
C ALA A 755 -49.67 11.24 -2.34
N ALA A 756 -48.33 11.34 -2.29
CA ALA A 756 -47.50 10.48 -1.45
C ALA A 756 -47.62 10.73 0.07
N ILE A 757 -48.12 11.90 0.48
CA ILE A 757 -48.41 12.18 1.91
C ILE A 757 -49.80 11.64 2.27
N ASP A 758 -50.75 11.75 1.35
CA ASP A 758 -52.14 11.38 1.57
C ASP A 758 -52.39 9.88 1.34
N ASN A 759 -51.58 9.23 0.50
CA ASN A 759 -51.62 7.80 0.18
C ASN A 759 -50.29 7.11 0.53
N GLU A 760 -50.31 6.22 1.53
CA GLU A 760 -49.13 5.47 1.99
C GLU A 760 -48.65 4.39 0.99
N ASP A 761 -49.49 3.99 0.04
CA ASP A 761 -49.19 2.94 -0.96
C ASP A 761 -48.50 3.50 -2.22
N MET A 762 -48.14 4.79 -2.24
CA MET A 762 -47.41 5.40 -3.35
C MET A 762 -46.05 4.73 -3.56
N SER A 763 -45.72 4.42 -4.82
CA SER A 763 -44.45 3.80 -5.18
C SER A 763 -43.25 4.64 -4.69
N PRO A 764 -42.33 4.06 -3.89
CA PRO A 764 -41.15 4.76 -3.39
C PRO A 764 -40.29 5.36 -4.50
N GLU A 765 -40.25 4.71 -5.66
CA GLU A 765 -39.46 5.16 -6.80
C GLU A 765 -40.05 6.43 -7.43
N ILE A 766 -41.39 6.55 -7.52
CA ILE A 766 -42.03 7.78 -8.00
C ILE A 766 -41.63 8.96 -7.09
N VAL A 767 -41.67 8.76 -5.78
CA VAL A 767 -41.31 9.77 -4.79
C VAL A 767 -39.82 10.14 -4.87
N GLU A 768 -38.95 9.14 -5.06
CA GLU A 768 -37.52 9.34 -5.30
C GLU A 768 -37.27 10.24 -6.51
N LYS A 769 -37.85 9.91 -7.67
CA LYS A 769 -37.67 10.70 -8.89
C LYS A 769 -38.27 12.10 -8.76
N CYS A 770 -39.35 12.26 -8.00
CA CYS A 770 -39.89 13.58 -7.65
C CYS A 770 -38.89 14.42 -6.83
N PHE A 771 -38.21 13.83 -5.85
CA PHE A 771 -37.15 14.51 -5.10
C PHE A 771 -36.00 14.92 -6.01
N GLY A 772 -35.54 14.02 -6.89
CA GLY A 772 -34.52 14.30 -7.88
C GLY A 772 -34.87 15.51 -8.76
N VAL A 773 -36.04 15.48 -9.40
CA VAL A 773 -36.51 16.57 -10.29
C VAL A 773 -36.70 17.88 -9.52
N ALA A 774 -37.31 17.86 -8.34
CA ALA A 774 -37.55 19.06 -7.54
C ALA A 774 -36.25 19.70 -7.03
N ASN A 775 -35.30 18.88 -6.57
CA ASN A 775 -34.02 19.35 -6.07
C ASN A 775 -33.19 19.96 -7.23
N ARG A 776 -33.12 19.27 -8.38
CA ARG A 776 -32.41 19.79 -9.57
C ARG A 776 -33.02 21.09 -10.10
N ALA A 777 -34.34 21.25 -10.04
CA ALA A 777 -35.01 22.50 -10.41
C ALA A 777 -34.55 23.70 -9.55
N ILE A 778 -34.27 23.46 -8.27
CA ILE A 778 -33.72 24.47 -7.36
C ILE A 778 -32.25 24.73 -7.72
N LEU A 779 -31.44 23.68 -7.89
CA LEU A 779 -30.01 23.79 -8.20
C LEU A 779 -29.75 24.53 -9.51
N TRP A 780 -30.41 24.17 -10.61
CA TRP A 780 -30.30 24.89 -11.88
C TRP A 780 -30.77 26.34 -11.76
N GLY A 781 -31.81 26.59 -10.98
CA GLY A 781 -32.22 27.95 -10.64
C GLY A 781 -31.13 28.76 -9.94
N LEU A 782 -30.38 28.14 -9.01
CA LEU A 782 -29.23 28.78 -8.37
C LEU A 782 -28.08 29.04 -9.36
N VAL A 783 -27.77 28.09 -10.25
CA VAL A 783 -26.77 28.27 -11.31
C VAL A 783 -27.15 29.45 -12.22
N HIS A 784 -28.43 29.58 -12.59
CA HIS A 784 -28.91 30.71 -13.37
C HIS A 784 -28.75 32.03 -12.61
N LEU A 785 -29.10 32.06 -11.32
CA LEU A 785 -28.93 33.25 -10.47
C LEU A 785 -27.45 33.67 -10.32
N GLU A 786 -26.51 32.72 -10.34
CA GLU A 786 -25.07 33.00 -10.32
C GLU A 786 -24.57 33.55 -11.66
N THR A 787 -25.14 33.10 -12.77
CA THR A 787 -24.78 33.55 -14.12
C THR A 787 -25.41 34.91 -14.45
N GLN A 788 -26.69 35.07 -14.12
CA GLN A 788 -27.49 36.27 -14.34
C GLN A 788 -28.52 36.44 -13.20
N PHE A 789 -28.31 37.47 -12.37
CA PHE A 789 -29.18 37.70 -11.23
C PHE A 789 -30.58 38.18 -11.65
N ASP A 790 -31.62 37.46 -11.20
CA ASP A 790 -33.03 37.81 -11.39
C ASP A 790 -33.80 37.70 -10.06
N ARG A 791 -34.39 38.82 -9.62
CA ARG A 791 -35.14 38.90 -8.35
C ARG A 791 -36.43 38.08 -8.36
N ASP A 792 -37.08 37.91 -9.50
CA ASP A 792 -38.33 37.16 -9.56
C ASP A 792 -38.06 35.65 -9.58
N LEU A 793 -36.99 35.23 -10.26
CA LEU A 793 -36.47 33.87 -10.12
C LEU A 793 -36.03 33.57 -8.67
N LEU A 794 -35.33 34.50 -8.01
CA LEU A 794 -34.96 34.37 -6.59
C LEU A 794 -36.19 34.12 -5.71
N LYS A 795 -37.25 34.92 -5.84
CA LYS A 795 -38.50 34.71 -5.08
C LYS A 795 -39.13 33.35 -5.37
N LYS A 796 -39.12 32.91 -6.64
CA LYS A 796 -39.61 31.57 -7.02
C LYS A 796 -38.81 30.49 -6.30
N ILE A 797 -37.48 30.52 -6.35
CA ILE A 797 -36.61 29.52 -5.71
C ILE A 797 -36.81 29.51 -4.19
N VAL A 798 -36.83 30.69 -3.54
CA VAL A 798 -37.11 30.81 -2.10
C VAL A 798 -38.41 30.11 -1.72
N LYS A 799 -39.50 30.34 -2.48
CA LYS A 799 -40.79 29.70 -2.24
C LYS A 799 -40.72 28.19 -2.44
N ARG A 800 -40.02 27.72 -3.47
CA ARG A 800 -39.83 26.30 -3.80
C ARG A 800 -39.02 25.58 -2.71
N SER A 801 -37.89 26.14 -2.30
CA SER A 801 -37.02 25.56 -1.27
C SER A 801 -37.71 25.40 0.07
N ARG A 802 -38.47 26.41 0.53
CA ARG A 802 -39.24 26.29 1.79
C ARG A 802 -40.33 25.23 1.71
N LYS A 803 -41.04 25.15 0.58
CA LYS A 803 -42.04 24.10 0.35
C LYS A 803 -41.40 22.72 0.34
N LEU A 804 -40.28 22.53 -0.35
CA LEU A 804 -39.58 21.26 -0.41
C LEU A 804 -39.05 20.84 0.96
N CYS A 805 -38.49 21.77 1.73
CA CYS A 805 -38.07 21.51 3.11
C CYS A 805 -39.24 21.01 3.96
N GLY A 806 -40.41 21.66 3.89
CA GLY A 806 -41.61 21.23 4.59
C GLY A 806 -42.16 19.87 4.12
N LEU A 807 -42.02 19.53 2.83
CA LEU A 807 -42.37 18.21 2.31
C LEU A 807 -41.41 17.13 2.82
N CYS A 808 -40.10 17.39 2.82
CA CYS A 808 -39.10 16.45 3.34
C CYS A 808 -39.37 16.13 4.81
N GLN A 809 -39.66 17.14 5.64
CA GLN A 809 -39.97 16.93 7.06
C GLN A 809 -41.18 16.02 7.28
N LYS A 810 -42.22 16.14 6.43
CA LYS A 810 -43.40 15.27 6.51
C LYS A 810 -43.09 13.85 6.03
N LEU A 811 -42.42 13.71 4.89
CA LEU A 811 -42.11 12.41 4.28
C LEU A 811 -41.00 11.63 5.03
N MET A 812 -40.20 12.30 5.86
CA MET A 812 -39.30 11.63 6.80
C MET A 812 -40.02 10.80 7.87
N LEU A 813 -41.32 11.02 8.07
CA LEU A 813 -42.18 10.28 9.01
C LEU A 813 -43.06 9.23 8.30
N HIS A 814 -42.81 8.97 7.02
CA HIS A 814 -43.59 8.02 6.22
C HIS A 814 -43.42 6.58 6.73
N SER A 815 -44.39 5.70 6.48
CA SER A 815 -44.34 4.29 6.90
C SER A 815 -43.24 3.51 6.13
N ASN A 816 -43.03 3.84 4.85
CA ASN A 816 -41.97 3.26 4.02
C ASN A 816 -40.55 3.81 4.33
N PRO A 817 -39.57 2.95 4.70
CA PRO A 817 -38.19 3.34 4.99
C PRO A 817 -37.42 4.01 3.85
N GLN A 818 -37.66 3.63 2.59
CA GLN A 818 -36.94 4.17 1.43
C GLN A 818 -37.32 5.64 1.20
N ILE A 819 -38.61 5.95 1.29
CA ILE A 819 -39.12 7.33 1.19
C ILE A 819 -38.53 8.20 2.30
N CYS A 820 -38.46 7.67 3.53
CA CYS A 820 -37.84 8.39 4.65
C CYS A 820 -36.36 8.71 4.37
N GLN A 821 -35.61 7.75 3.81
CA GLN A 821 -34.21 7.95 3.44
C GLN A 821 -34.05 9.01 2.35
N TYR A 822 -34.86 8.98 1.28
CA TYR A 822 -34.82 9.99 0.22
C TYR A 822 -35.17 11.40 0.71
N ALA A 823 -36.18 11.51 1.57
CA ALA A 823 -36.56 12.77 2.19
C ALA A 823 -35.44 13.31 3.08
N TYR A 824 -34.80 12.45 3.87
CA TYR A 824 -33.69 12.81 4.75
C TYR A 824 -32.44 13.27 3.99
N THR A 825 -32.00 12.53 2.96
CA THR A 825 -30.81 12.89 2.18
C THR A 825 -31.04 14.19 1.43
N THR A 826 -32.19 14.34 0.77
CA THR A 826 -32.56 15.57 0.06
C THR A 826 -32.62 16.77 1.00
N LEU A 827 -33.17 16.61 2.20
CA LEU A 827 -33.21 17.67 3.21
C LEU A 827 -31.80 18.07 3.67
N CYS A 828 -30.92 17.09 3.96
CA CYS A 828 -29.54 17.39 4.35
C CYS A 828 -28.79 18.15 3.25
N ASP A 829 -28.92 17.72 1.99
CA ASP A 829 -28.27 18.38 0.86
C ASP A 829 -28.82 19.80 0.64
N LEU A 830 -30.14 19.99 0.80
CA LEU A 830 -30.78 21.31 0.70
C LEU A 830 -30.31 22.26 1.81
N LEU A 831 -30.17 21.78 3.05
CA LEU A 831 -29.69 22.57 4.18
C LEU A 831 -28.21 22.97 4.02
N ILE A 832 -27.37 22.12 3.42
CA ILE A 832 -25.97 22.45 3.09
C ILE A 832 -25.92 23.48 1.96
N THR A 833 -26.68 23.23 0.89
CA THR A 833 -26.69 24.08 -0.31
C THR A 833 -27.22 25.48 0.00
N LEU A 834 -28.29 25.56 0.80
CA LEU A 834 -28.95 26.80 1.21
C LEU A 834 -28.50 27.25 2.61
N SER A 835 -27.21 27.08 2.89
CA SER A 835 -26.59 27.42 4.17
C SER A 835 -26.25 28.92 4.27
N PRO A 836 -25.89 29.41 5.47
CA PRO A 836 -25.45 30.80 5.65
C PRO A 836 -24.25 31.20 4.79
N HIS A 837 -23.47 30.25 4.28
CA HIS A 837 -22.34 30.48 3.37
C HIS A 837 -22.75 31.15 2.05
N LEU A 838 -24.02 31.11 1.66
CA LEU A 838 -24.51 31.87 0.50
C LEU A 838 -24.36 33.39 0.67
N MET A 839 -24.34 33.90 1.92
CA MET A 839 -24.12 35.32 2.17
C MET A 839 -22.70 35.77 1.83
N ASP A 840 -21.72 34.86 1.83
CA ASP A 840 -20.35 35.19 1.43
C ASP A 840 -20.28 35.60 -0.05
N LYS A 841 -21.25 35.18 -0.88
CA LYS A 841 -21.36 35.56 -2.29
C LYS A 841 -22.07 36.90 -2.48
N SER A 842 -23.24 37.08 -1.86
CA SER A 842 -24.02 38.33 -1.91
C SER A 842 -25.08 38.36 -0.81
N ASP A 843 -25.29 39.55 -0.22
CA ASP A 843 -26.36 39.80 0.75
C ASP A 843 -27.77 39.55 0.19
N GLU A 844 -27.94 39.61 -1.13
CA GLU A 844 -29.22 39.39 -1.80
C GLU A 844 -29.72 37.94 -1.66
N TYR A 845 -28.82 36.98 -1.40
CA TYR A 845 -29.18 35.58 -1.20
C TYR A 845 -29.66 35.26 0.22
N LYS A 846 -29.66 36.23 1.13
CA LYS A 846 -30.10 36.04 2.53
C LYS A 846 -31.50 35.40 2.62
N SER A 847 -32.41 35.71 1.70
CA SER A 847 -33.76 35.15 1.69
C SER A 847 -33.84 33.65 1.35
N LEU A 848 -32.77 33.06 0.78
CA LEU A 848 -32.69 31.63 0.45
C LEU A 848 -32.30 30.76 1.64
N ILE A 849 -31.67 31.35 2.66
CA ILE A 849 -31.23 30.61 3.85
C ILE A 849 -32.44 30.00 4.53
N LEU A 850 -32.37 28.70 4.78
CA LEU A 850 -33.41 27.97 5.49
C LEU A 850 -33.23 28.14 7.00
N ASP A 851 -34.29 28.57 7.68
CA ASP A 851 -34.30 28.67 9.13
C ASP A 851 -34.33 27.26 9.75
N ILE A 852 -33.42 27.00 10.68
CA ILE A 852 -33.32 25.73 11.39
C ILE A 852 -33.85 25.95 12.80
N ASN A 853 -34.92 25.25 13.15
CA ASN A 853 -35.48 25.21 14.50
C ASN A 853 -35.07 23.93 15.24
N ASP A 854 -35.23 23.93 16.56
CA ASP A 854 -34.89 22.76 17.39
C ASP A 854 -35.71 21.52 16.99
N ASP A 855 -36.95 21.68 16.54
CA ASP A 855 -37.80 20.56 16.08
C ASP A 855 -37.18 19.83 14.88
N LEU A 856 -36.64 20.56 13.90
CA LEU A 856 -35.96 19.98 12.74
C LEU A 856 -34.70 19.22 13.16
N ILE A 857 -33.92 19.77 14.10
CA ILE A 857 -32.72 19.10 14.63
C ILE A 857 -33.11 17.79 15.31
N GLN A 858 -34.19 17.79 16.11
CA GLN A 858 -34.71 16.57 16.74
C GLN A 858 -35.22 15.56 15.71
N ALA A 859 -35.95 15.99 14.68
CA ALA A 859 -36.43 15.10 13.62
C ALA A 859 -35.27 14.39 12.88
N LEU A 860 -34.22 15.13 12.52
CA LEU A 860 -33.00 14.56 11.93
C LEU A 860 -32.30 13.55 12.86
N LEU A 861 -32.27 13.83 14.16
CA LEU A 861 -31.68 12.95 15.16
C LEU A 861 -32.50 11.68 15.38
N ILE A 862 -33.83 11.78 15.43
CA ILE A 862 -34.73 10.62 15.53
C ILE A 862 -34.50 9.71 14.33
N PHE A 863 -34.46 10.27 13.12
CA PHE A 863 -34.17 9.51 11.91
C PHE A 863 -32.83 8.76 11.99
N LEU A 864 -31.74 9.43 12.38
CA LEU A 864 -30.43 8.80 12.51
C LEU A 864 -30.42 7.66 13.53
N ASN A 865 -31.07 7.86 14.68
CA ASN A 865 -31.14 6.82 15.69
C ASN A 865 -31.90 5.59 15.17
N THR A 866 -32.99 5.78 14.43
CA THR A 866 -33.79 4.69 13.85
C THR A 866 -33.04 3.92 12.77
N TYR A 867 -32.39 4.59 11.81
CA TYR A 867 -31.84 3.94 10.61
C TYR A 867 -30.33 3.67 10.64
N VAL A 868 -29.58 4.29 11.57
CA VAL A 868 -28.12 4.09 11.67
C VAL A 868 -27.73 3.35 12.94
N PHE A 869 -28.16 3.82 14.12
CA PHE A 869 -27.63 3.32 15.40
C PHE A 869 -28.48 2.22 16.07
N ASN A 870 -29.80 2.17 15.89
CA ASN A 870 -30.68 1.20 16.57
C ASN A 870 -31.22 0.10 15.63
N VAL A 871 -30.44 -0.30 14.62
CA VAL A 871 -30.83 -1.37 13.68
C VAL A 871 -30.23 -2.69 14.14
N ASP A 872 -31.07 -3.67 14.44
CA ASP A 872 -30.63 -5.05 14.69
C ASP A 872 -30.08 -5.65 13.39
N GLU A 873 -28.81 -6.06 13.40
CA GLU A 873 -28.19 -6.64 12.21
C GLU A 873 -28.53 -8.14 12.10
N PRO A 874 -29.11 -8.59 10.96
CA PRO A 874 -29.34 -10.01 10.73
C PRO A 874 -27.99 -10.73 10.63
N LYS A 875 -27.78 -11.72 11.51
CA LYS A 875 -26.49 -12.42 11.64
C LYS A 875 -26.11 -13.23 10.40
N ASP A 876 -27.10 -13.66 9.62
CA ASP A 876 -26.94 -14.68 8.57
C ASP A 876 -26.87 -14.15 7.12
N GLN A 877 -26.65 -12.84 6.91
CA GLN A 877 -26.45 -12.29 5.56
C GLN A 877 -25.02 -12.45 5.04
N GLU A 878 -24.89 -12.54 3.71
CA GLU A 878 -23.61 -12.50 2.99
C GLU A 878 -22.82 -11.21 3.29
N GLU A 879 -21.50 -11.30 3.27
CA GLU A 879 -20.60 -10.19 3.66
C GLU A 879 -20.73 -8.98 2.72
N GLN A 880 -20.95 -9.21 1.42
CA GLN A 880 -21.16 -8.15 0.43
C GLN A 880 -22.40 -7.29 0.74
N ILE A 881 -23.53 -7.93 1.04
CA ILE A 881 -24.78 -7.25 1.39
C ILE A 881 -24.62 -6.44 2.69
N LYS A 882 -23.88 -7.00 3.66
CA LYS A 882 -23.54 -6.29 4.92
C LYS A 882 -22.69 -5.04 4.66
N ILE A 883 -21.69 -5.14 3.78
CA ILE A 883 -20.84 -4.01 3.39
C ILE A 883 -21.67 -2.92 2.70
N GLU A 884 -22.54 -3.27 1.75
CA GLU A 884 -23.41 -2.31 1.08
C GLU A 884 -24.39 -1.61 2.03
N ALA A 885 -25.02 -2.38 2.92
CA ALA A 885 -25.89 -1.83 3.95
C ALA A 885 -25.11 -0.88 4.88
N LEU A 886 -23.88 -1.24 5.25
CA LEU A 886 -23.00 -0.39 6.05
C LEU A 886 -22.63 0.90 5.31
N HIS A 887 -22.31 0.83 4.02
CA HIS A 887 -22.05 2.03 3.20
C HIS A 887 -23.26 2.97 3.16
N LYS A 888 -24.48 2.44 3.03
CA LYS A 888 -25.71 3.25 3.11
C LYS A 888 -25.84 3.94 4.47
N LYS A 889 -25.65 3.22 5.59
CA LYS A 889 -25.66 3.80 6.95
C LYS A 889 -24.58 4.88 7.12
N ARG A 890 -23.36 4.62 6.63
CA ARG A 890 -22.23 5.56 6.66
C ARG A 890 -22.56 6.85 5.89
N ASN A 891 -23.21 6.75 4.73
CA ASN A 891 -23.65 7.91 3.95
C ASN A 891 -24.69 8.76 4.71
N LEU A 892 -25.68 8.14 5.35
CA LEU A 892 -26.69 8.84 6.15
C LEU A 892 -26.07 9.59 7.34
N LEU A 893 -25.11 8.95 8.04
CA LEU A 893 -24.39 9.59 9.14
C LEU A 893 -23.50 10.73 8.65
N ALA A 894 -22.81 10.53 7.54
CA ALA A 894 -21.96 11.55 6.92
C ALA A 894 -22.78 12.77 6.50
N ALA A 895 -24.00 12.59 5.97
CA ALA A 895 -24.90 13.68 5.60
C ALA A 895 -25.20 14.62 6.79
N TYR A 896 -25.53 14.06 7.96
CA TYR A 896 -25.72 14.87 9.17
C TYR A 896 -24.44 15.51 9.67
N CYS A 897 -23.34 14.75 9.68
CA CYS A 897 -22.05 15.25 10.13
C CYS A 897 -21.57 16.44 9.28
N LYS A 898 -21.86 16.43 7.96
CA LYS A 898 -21.61 17.57 7.06
C LYS A 898 -22.33 18.84 7.53
N LEU A 899 -23.56 18.74 8.04
CA LEU A 899 -24.29 19.89 8.58
C LEU A 899 -23.56 20.52 9.77
N ILE A 900 -22.91 19.72 10.62
CA ILE A 900 -22.15 20.23 11.77
C ILE A 900 -20.83 20.87 11.32
N VAL A 901 -20.04 20.18 10.48
CA VAL A 901 -18.71 20.66 10.07
C VAL A 901 -18.78 21.88 9.15
N HIS A 902 -19.90 22.07 8.45
CA HIS A 902 -20.17 23.28 7.67
C HIS A 902 -20.94 24.33 8.48
N ASN A 903 -21.04 24.21 9.81
CA ASN A 903 -21.68 25.20 10.69
C ASN A 903 -23.13 25.53 10.28
N VAL A 904 -23.84 24.57 9.71
CA VAL A 904 -25.28 24.63 9.44
C VAL A 904 -26.04 24.29 10.72
N LEU A 905 -25.59 23.25 11.43
CA LEU A 905 -26.06 22.88 12.77
C LEU A 905 -25.08 23.35 13.85
N PRO A 906 -25.57 23.69 15.06
CA PRO A 906 -24.70 24.00 16.18
C PRO A 906 -23.83 22.79 16.54
N ILE A 907 -22.59 23.04 16.95
CA ILE A 907 -21.63 21.97 17.35
C ILE A 907 -22.22 21.07 18.45
N GLN A 908 -23.09 21.61 19.31
CA GLN A 908 -23.78 20.84 20.36
C GLN A 908 -24.64 19.70 19.81
N ALA A 909 -25.17 19.81 18.58
CA ALA A 909 -25.96 18.76 17.94
C ALA A 909 -25.16 17.44 17.76
N SER A 910 -23.83 17.52 17.69
CA SER A 910 -22.97 16.33 17.62
C SER A 910 -22.91 15.50 18.90
N THR A 911 -23.46 15.99 20.02
CA THR A 911 -23.52 15.26 21.31
C THR A 911 -24.04 13.83 21.14
N ASN A 912 -25.12 13.70 20.36
CA ASN A 912 -25.85 12.45 20.15
C ASN A 912 -25.13 11.47 19.22
N ILE A 913 -24.13 11.94 18.48
CA ILE A 913 -23.29 11.09 17.61
C ILE A 913 -22.03 10.67 18.36
N LEU A 914 -21.41 11.61 19.07
CA LEU A 914 -20.16 11.38 19.79
C LEU A 914 -20.29 10.30 20.89
N LYS A 915 -21.49 10.15 21.48
CA LYS A 915 -21.75 9.06 22.46
C LYS A 915 -21.56 7.65 21.87
N TYR A 916 -21.70 7.50 20.55
CA TYR A 916 -21.57 6.22 19.84
C TYR A 916 -20.13 5.92 19.40
N TYR A 917 -19.16 6.80 19.67
CA TYR A 917 -17.80 6.69 19.14
C TYR A 917 -17.06 5.40 19.57
N VAL A 918 -17.31 4.92 20.79
CA VAL A 918 -16.73 3.65 21.27
C VAL A 918 -17.50 2.46 20.71
N LYS A 919 -18.83 2.48 20.81
CA LYS A 919 -19.71 1.36 20.46
C LYS A 919 -19.62 0.98 18.99
N TYR A 920 -19.58 1.96 18.08
CA TYR A 920 -19.52 1.75 16.63
C TYR A 920 -18.19 2.21 16.03
N SER A 921 -17.08 1.96 16.74
CA SER A 921 -15.76 2.42 16.32
C SER A 921 -15.30 1.84 14.97
N ASN A 922 -15.65 0.59 14.68
CA ASN A 922 -15.26 -0.06 13.42
C ASN A 922 -16.09 0.48 12.24
N ASP A 923 -17.37 0.71 12.49
CA ASP A 923 -18.36 1.05 11.46
C ASP A 923 -18.39 2.54 11.13
N PHE A 924 -18.21 3.41 12.13
CA PHE A 924 -18.38 4.87 12.01
C PHE A 924 -17.26 5.67 12.68
N GLY A 925 -16.27 5.03 13.30
CA GLY A 925 -15.28 5.71 14.14
C GLY A 925 -14.46 6.77 13.40
N ASP A 926 -14.14 6.54 12.14
CA ASP A 926 -13.44 7.49 11.27
C ASP A 926 -14.28 8.73 10.94
N ILE A 927 -15.56 8.55 10.57
CA ILE A 927 -16.52 9.64 10.29
C ILE A 927 -16.70 10.50 11.55
N ILE A 928 -16.92 9.87 12.70
CA ILE A 928 -17.12 10.56 13.98
C ILE A 928 -15.84 11.31 14.37
N LYS A 929 -14.67 10.68 14.25
CA LYS A 929 -13.37 11.31 14.55
C LYS A 929 -13.07 12.50 13.64
N ASN A 930 -13.37 12.41 12.34
CA ASN A 930 -13.17 13.51 11.40
C ASN A 930 -14.13 14.67 11.70
N THR A 931 -15.41 14.37 11.92
CA THR A 931 -16.43 15.36 12.33
C THR A 931 -16.01 16.11 13.58
N PHE A 932 -15.55 15.36 14.57
CA PHE A 932 -15.03 15.87 15.81
C PHE A 932 -13.79 16.78 15.60
N THR A 933 -12.85 16.35 14.77
CA THR A 933 -11.63 17.11 14.45
C THR A 933 -11.97 18.45 13.78
N ARG A 934 -12.87 18.44 12.79
CA ARG A 934 -13.33 19.65 12.10
C ARG A 934 -14.14 20.57 13.00
N ALA A 935 -15.01 20.04 13.85
CA ALA A 935 -15.76 20.85 14.82
C ALA A 935 -14.82 21.61 15.77
N ARG A 936 -13.70 20.98 16.17
CA ARG A 936 -12.68 21.62 17.00
C ARG A 936 -11.98 22.78 16.28
N ASP A 937 -11.75 22.65 14.98
CA ASP A 937 -11.15 23.71 14.16
C ASP A 937 -12.08 24.93 14.07
N ILE A 938 -13.41 24.71 14.08
CA ILE A 938 -14.42 25.79 14.17
C ILE A 938 -14.37 26.43 15.56
N SER A 939 -14.50 25.64 16.63
CA SER A 939 -14.45 26.16 18.00
C SER A 939 -14.09 25.09 19.04
N LYS A 940 -12.83 25.14 19.50
CA LYS A 940 -12.30 24.27 20.57
C LYS A 940 -13.13 24.25 21.85
N ILE A 941 -13.61 25.41 22.31
CA ILE A 941 -14.36 25.52 23.59
C ILE A 941 -15.72 24.84 23.46
N HIS A 942 -16.52 25.20 22.45
CA HIS A 942 -17.82 24.57 22.20
C HIS A 942 -17.68 23.06 21.99
N THR A 943 -16.68 22.61 21.24
CA THR A 943 -16.40 21.17 21.06
C THR A 943 -16.12 20.46 22.39
N ALA A 944 -15.32 21.08 23.28
CA ALA A 944 -15.02 20.51 24.58
C ALA A 944 -16.25 20.47 25.51
N LYS A 945 -17.14 21.46 25.41
CA LYS A 945 -18.46 21.40 26.09
C LYS A 945 -19.33 20.28 25.52
N THR A 946 -19.36 20.11 24.21
CA THR A 946 -20.10 19.01 23.57
C THR A 946 -19.57 17.64 24.01
N MET A 947 -18.25 17.47 24.15
CA MET A 947 -17.69 16.24 24.75
C MET A 947 -18.25 15.98 26.15
N ALA A 948 -18.30 17.01 27.00
CA ALA A 948 -18.85 16.89 28.34
C ALA A 948 -20.31 16.44 28.28
N HIS A 949 -21.13 17.03 27.40
CA HIS A 949 -22.50 16.59 27.17
C HIS A 949 -22.60 15.14 26.69
N SER A 950 -21.70 14.68 25.80
CA SER A 950 -21.70 13.29 25.33
C SER A 950 -21.34 12.31 26.45
N LEU A 951 -20.37 12.66 27.30
CA LEU A 951 -20.05 11.86 28.49
C LEU A 951 -21.25 11.77 29.44
N ILE A 952 -21.96 12.89 29.63
CA ILE A 952 -23.18 12.93 30.46
C ILE A 952 -24.26 12.01 29.89
N GLU A 953 -24.48 12.03 28.57
CA GLU A 953 -25.47 11.15 27.93
C GLU A 953 -25.09 9.66 28.05
N VAL A 954 -23.81 9.29 27.86
CA VAL A 954 -23.35 7.91 28.08
C VAL A 954 -23.53 7.49 29.54
N TYR A 955 -23.26 8.38 30.50
CA TYR A 955 -23.49 8.10 31.91
C TYR A 955 -24.96 7.83 32.22
N LYS A 956 -25.88 8.65 31.66
CA LYS A 956 -27.32 8.39 31.78
C LYS A 956 -27.72 7.05 31.17
N ASP A 957 -27.13 6.67 30.03
CA ASP A 957 -27.41 5.37 29.40
C ASP A 957 -26.87 4.20 30.26
N CYS A 958 -25.70 4.34 30.91
CA CYS A 958 -25.20 3.38 31.92
C CYS A 958 -26.18 3.21 33.09
N LEU A 959 -26.75 4.31 33.61
CA LEU A 959 -27.76 4.25 34.68
C LEU A 959 -29.03 3.53 34.24
N LYS A 960 -29.56 3.85 33.05
CA LYS A 960 -30.74 3.16 32.48
C LYS A 960 -30.50 1.66 32.31
N HIS A 961 -29.31 1.26 31.84
CA HIS A 961 -28.96 -0.16 31.69
C HIS A 961 -28.90 -0.88 33.04
N ARG A 962 -28.35 -0.26 34.08
CA ARG A 962 -28.41 -0.80 35.44
C ARG A 962 -29.86 -0.96 35.90
N ASP A 963 -30.68 0.06 35.74
CA ASP A 963 -32.07 0.03 36.21
C ASP A 963 -32.89 -1.05 35.49
N GLN A 964 -32.64 -1.27 34.20
CA GLN A 964 -33.22 -2.38 33.43
C GLN A 964 -32.76 -3.76 33.96
N GLN A 965 -31.45 -3.94 34.19
CA GLN A 965 -30.91 -5.19 34.75
C GLN A 965 -31.46 -5.47 36.16
N GLN A 966 -31.57 -4.43 36.99
CA GLN A 966 -32.13 -4.52 38.33
C GLN A 966 -33.61 -4.91 38.28
N ALA A 967 -34.40 -4.32 37.36
CA ALA A 967 -35.80 -4.66 37.17
C ALA A 967 -35.99 -6.11 36.67
N SER A 968 -35.14 -6.60 35.78
CA SER A 968 -35.19 -8.00 35.32
C SER A 968 -34.77 -9.00 36.40
N ALA A 969 -33.82 -8.65 37.27
CA ALA A 969 -33.37 -9.50 38.36
C ALA A 969 -34.44 -9.70 39.44
N VAL A 970 -35.17 -8.64 39.81
CA VAL A 970 -36.23 -8.68 40.84
C VAL A 970 -37.40 -9.62 40.47
N VAL A 971 -37.62 -9.91 39.19
CA VAL A 971 -38.70 -10.81 38.73
C VAL A 971 -38.32 -12.30 38.86
N SER A 972 -37.06 -12.62 39.15
CA SER A 972 -36.53 -14.00 39.04
C SER A 972 -36.04 -14.65 40.34
N SER A 973 -36.15 -13.99 41.50
CA SER A 973 -35.71 -14.55 42.78
C SER A 973 -36.62 -14.18 43.95
N ASP A 974 -37.12 -15.19 44.67
CA ASP A 974 -37.92 -15.08 45.91
C ASP A 974 -37.09 -14.77 47.17
N ASP A 975 -35.80 -14.43 47.03
CA ASP A 975 -34.94 -14.09 48.17
C ASP A 975 -34.85 -12.56 48.37
N GLU A 976 -35.43 -12.08 49.48
CA GLU A 976 -35.56 -10.68 49.93
C GLU A 976 -34.23 -9.97 50.34
N GLU A 977 -33.10 -10.31 49.72
CA GLU A 977 -31.89 -9.46 49.80
C GLU A 977 -31.61 -8.85 48.41
N GLN A 978 -32.08 -7.63 48.21
CA GLN A 978 -31.78 -6.79 47.04
C GLN A 978 -30.26 -6.63 46.85
N ARG A 979 -29.63 -7.52 46.08
CA ARG A 979 -28.29 -7.28 45.55
C ARG A 979 -28.37 -6.08 44.61
N ILE A 980 -27.87 -4.93 45.07
CA ILE A 980 -27.72 -3.73 44.24
C ILE A 980 -26.65 -4.04 43.18
N ILE A 981 -27.04 -4.07 41.91
CA ILE A 981 -26.11 -4.27 40.80
C ILE A 981 -25.28 -2.98 40.64
N PRO A 982 -23.93 -3.05 40.71
CA PRO A 982 -23.08 -1.89 40.48
C PRO A 982 -23.26 -1.34 39.05
N VAL A 983 -23.17 -0.02 38.89
CA VAL A 983 -23.20 0.60 37.55
C VAL A 983 -21.90 0.25 36.81
N ASP A 984 -21.99 -0.33 35.62
CA ASP A 984 -20.83 -0.48 34.74
C ASP A 984 -20.48 0.84 34.05
N LEU A 985 -19.40 1.47 34.52
CA LEU A 985 -18.86 2.72 33.97
C LEU A 985 -17.73 2.49 32.95
N SER A 986 -17.46 1.24 32.56
CA SER A 986 -16.44 0.94 31.54
C SER A 986 -16.65 1.68 30.21
N PRO A 987 -17.88 1.84 29.67
CA PRO A 987 -18.08 2.57 28.41
C PRO A 987 -17.78 4.07 28.56
N LEU A 988 -18.13 4.64 29.71
CA LEU A 988 -17.88 6.05 30.03
C LEU A 988 -16.37 6.34 30.13
N ARG A 989 -15.62 5.49 30.85
CA ARG A 989 -14.16 5.65 31.02
C ARG A 989 -13.42 5.49 29.70
N GLU A 990 -13.82 4.53 28.85
CA GLU A 990 -13.21 4.36 27.53
C GLU A 990 -13.51 5.56 26.61
N LEU A 991 -14.74 6.09 26.60
CA LEU A 991 -15.05 7.29 25.83
C LEU A 991 -14.23 8.50 26.31
N ALA A 992 -14.09 8.69 27.62
CA ALA A 992 -13.26 9.74 28.20
C ALA A 992 -11.79 9.62 27.78
N ARG A 993 -11.22 8.40 27.80
CA ARG A 993 -9.85 8.14 27.31
C ARG A 993 -9.69 8.50 25.84
N ARG A 994 -10.63 8.11 24.98
CA ARG A 994 -10.59 8.44 23.55
C ARG A 994 -10.72 9.94 23.28
N PHE A 995 -11.60 10.63 24.00
CA PHE A 995 -11.68 12.09 23.94
C PHE A 995 -10.40 12.75 24.44
N ASN A 996 -9.78 12.23 25.49
CA ASN A 996 -8.51 12.75 25.98
C ASN A 996 -7.41 12.66 24.89
N LEU A 997 -7.29 11.53 24.19
CA LEU A 997 -6.35 11.36 23.07
C LEU A 997 -6.59 12.37 21.93
N SER A 998 -7.82 12.86 21.78
CA SER A 998 -8.16 13.83 20.74
C SER A 998 -7.53 15.21 21.00
N PHE A 999 -7.25 15.61 22.25
CA PHE A 999 -6.53 16.84 22.54
C PHE A 999 -5.05 16.67 22.12
N GLY A 1000 -4.59 17.46 21.15
CA GLY A 1000 -3.21 17.39 20.64
C GLY A 1000 -2.14 17.70 21.69
N LEU A 1001 -0.86 17.57 21.30
CA LEU A 1001 0.29 17.76 22.21
C LEU A 1001 0.52 19.22 22.64
N ASP A 1002 0.00 20.18 21.87
CA ASP A 1002 0.12 21.62 22.17
C ASP A 1002 -0.89 22.03 23.26
N MET A 1003 -0.50 21.80 24.51
CA MET A 1003 -1.31 22.04 25.70
C MET A 1003 -1.68 23.52 25.88
N GLY A 1004 -0.83 24.44 25.41
CA GLY A 1004 -1.09 25.88 25.50
C GLY A 1004 -2.34 26.28 24.72
N LYS A 1005 -2.52 25.72 23.52
CA LYS A 1005 -3.67 26.01 22.64
C LYS A 1005 -4.98 25.34 23.05
N GLN A 1006 -4.97 24.40 23.99
CA GLN A 1006 -6.14 23.61 24.41
C GLN A 1006 -6.57 23.92 25.87
N ARG A 1007 -5.79 24.76 26.57
CA ARG A 1007 -5.97 25.11 27.98
C ARG A 1007 -7.39 25.52 28.35
N GLU A 1008 -7.96 26.49 27.63
CA GLU A 1008 -9.31 27.02 27.91
C GLU A 1008 -10.42 26.01 27.59
N ALA A 1009 -10.25 25.23 26.54
CA ALA A 1009 -11.20 24.20 26.15
C ALA A 1009 -11.27 23.08 27.20
N LEU A 1010 -10.11 22.65 27.71
CA LEU A 1010 -10.03 21.64 28.75
C LEU A 1010 -10.64 22.15 30.06
N ALA A 1011 -10.35 23.40 30.44
CA ALA A 1011 -10.99 24.03 31.60
C ALA A 1011 -12.52 24.13 31.45
N ALA A 1012 -13.04 24.43 30.25
CA ALA A 1012 -14.46 24.45 29.97
C ALA A 1012 -15.10 23.05 30.12
N LEU A 1013 -14.45 22.00 29.61
CA LEU A 1013 -14.90 20.60 29.78
C LEU A 1013 -15.03 20.24 31.25
N HIS A 1014 -13.98 20.47 32.05
CA HIS A 1014 -14.01 20.19 33.49
C HIS A 1014 -15.14 20.94 34.19
N ARG A 1015 -15.37 22.23 33.87
CA ARG A 1015 -16.44 23.01 34.49
C ARG A 1015 -17.84 22.47 34.17
N GLU A 1016 -18.11 22.08 32.93
CA GLU A 1016 -19.41 21.49 32.54
C GLU A 1016 -19.61 20.12 33.20
N CYS A 1017 -18.58 19.27 33.20
CA CYS A 1017 -18.64 17.96 33.85
C CYS A 1017 -18.82 18.04 35.37
N ILE A 1018 -18.09 18.95 36.05
CA ILE A 1018 -18.25 19.20 37.48
C ILE A 1018 -19.68 19.65 37.76
N ARG A 1019 -20.19 20.61 36.99
CA ARG A 1019 -21.55 21.14 37.16
C ARG A 1019 -22.59 20.01 37.13
N PHE A 1020 -22.46 19.03 36.24
CA PHE A 1020 -23.35 17.87 36.22
C PHE A 1020 -23.11 16.91 37.38
N GLY A 1021 -21.86 16.49 37.60
CA GLY A 1021 -21.51 15.48 38.61
C GLY A 1021 -21.86 15.88 40.05
N VAL A 1022 -21.97 17.18 40.32
CA VAL A 1022 -22.31 17.74 41.65
C VAL A 1022 -23.74 18.31 41.72
N THR A 1023 -24.59 18.13 40.71
CA THR A 1023 -25.98 18.61 40.71
C THR A 1023 -26.99 17.46 40.66
N PRO A 1024 -28.09 17.47 41.45
CA PRO A 1024 -28.36 18.36 42.58
C PRO A 1024 -27.69 17.80 43.84
N LEU A 1025 -26.85 18.59 44.50
CA LEU A 1025 -26.32 18.25 45.83
C LEU A 1025 -27.35 18.47 46.95
N THR A 1026 -28.52 19.05 46.65
CA THR A 1026 -29.59 19.29 47.63
C THR A 1026 -30.98 19.32 46.98
N ASP A 1027 -31.73 18.23 47.14
CA ASP A 1027 -33.20 18.23 47.32
C ASP A 1027 -33.65 17.22 48.41
N SER A 1028 -32.71 16.46 49.00
CA SER A 1028 -32.96 15.48 50.07
C SER A 1028 -32.52 16.00 51.44
N ILE A 1029 -33.31 15.67 52.47
CA ILE A 1029 -33.17 16.12 53.87
C ILE A 1029 -31.86 15.59 54.53
N ASP A 1030 -31.21 14.57 53.97
CA ASP A 1030 -29.98 13.99 54.53
C ASP A 1030 -28.70 14.48 53.83
N SER A 1031 -27.94 15.32 54.54
CA SER A 1031 -26.60 15.80 54.15
C SER A 1031 -25.48 14.73 54.16
N SER A 1032 -25.80 13.48 54.49
CA SER A 1032 -24.83 12.38 54.66
C SER A 1032 -24.64 11.49 53.42
N MET A 1033 -25.47 11.64 52.38
CA MET A 1033 -25.42 10.80 51.17
C MET A 1033 -24.93 11.61 49.96
N PRO A 1034 -24.10 11.01 49.08
CA PRO A 1034 -23.67 11.69 47.87
C PRO A 1034 -24.84 11.91 46.90
N GLY A 1035 -24.79 13.02 46.17
CA GLY A 1035 -25.77 13.32 45.12
C GLY A 1035 -25.81 12.23 44.04
N PRO A 1036 -26.92 12.12 43.29
CA PRO A 1036 -27.17 11.00 42.37
C PRO A 1036 -26.14 10.87 41.23
N ASN A 1037 -25.42 11.95 40.92
CA ASN A 1037 -24.49 12.02 39.80
C ASN A 1037 -23.00 11.97 40.21
N VAL A 1038 -22.67 11.79 41.50
CA VAL A 1038 -21.27 11.85 41.99
C VAL A 1038 -20.36 10.81 41.31
N LEU A 1039 -20.90 9.63 40.97
CA LEU A 1039 -20.18 8.58 40.24
C LEU A 1039 -19.68 9.04 38.85
N PHE A 1040 -20.29 10.05 38.25
CA PHE A 1040 -19.85 10.60 36.97
C PHE A 1040 -18.43 11.18 37.03
N LEU A 1041 -18.00 11.66 38.21
CA LEU A 1041 -16.68 12.30 38.39
C LEU A 1041 -15.52 11.33 38.14
N GLU A 1042 -15.74 10.01 38.16
CA GLU A 1042 -14.70 9.01 37.90
C GLU A 1042 -14.06 9.13 36.51
N CYS A 1043 -14.75 9.73 35.54
CA CYS A 1043 -14.20 9.90 34.19
C CYS A 1043 -13.27 11.12 34.08
N LEU A 1044 -13.38 12.10 34.98
CA LEU A 1044 -12.61 13.35 34.92
C LEU A 1044 -11.10 13.22 35.14
N PRO A 1045 -10.60 12.32 36.02
CA PRO A 1045 -9.16 12.08 36.17
C PRO A 1045 -8.42 11.84 34.85
N GLU A 1046 -9.05 11.21 33.85
CA GLU A 1046 -8.45 10.95 32.53
C GLU A 1046 -7.97 12.26 31.85
N PHE A 1047 -8.65 13.38 32.06
CA PHE A 1047 -8.34 14.69 31.45
C PHE A 1047 -7.34 15.53 32.26
N THR A 1048 -7.14 15.21 33.54
CA THR A 1048 -6.35 16.06 34.46
C THR A 1048 -4.85 16.10 34.16
N SER A 1049 -4.32 15.04 33.55
CA SER A 1049 -2.92 14.94 33.11
C SER A 1049 -2.51 16.04 32.14
N LYS A 1050 -3.49 16.65 31.48
CA LYS A 1050 -3.36 17.67 30.44
C LYS A 1050 -3.59 19.10 30.93
N LEU A 1051 -3.90 19.31 32.21
CA LEU A 1051 -4.06 20.65 32.79
C LEU A 1051 -2.74 21.21 33.33
N PHE A 1052 -2.51 22.50 33.16
CA PHE A 1052 -1.41 23.18 33.85
C PHE A 1052 -1.74 23.37 35.34
N LYS A 1053 -0.70 23.48 36.17
CA LYS A 1053 -0.82 23.75 37.61
C LYS A 1053 -1.81 24.89 37.98
N PRO A 1054 -1.73 26.10 37.35
CA PRO A 1054 -2.70 27.15 37.65
C PRO A 1054 -4.14 26.78 37.30
N ASP A 1055 -4.37 25.97 36.26
CA ASP A 1055 -5.72 25.56 35.87
C ASP A 1055 -6.28 24.48 36.79
N LYS A 1056 -5.42 23.54 37.23
CA LYS A 1056 -5.80 22.56 38.25
C LYS A 1056 -6.32 23.25 39.51
N LYS A 1057 -5.60 24.27 39.98
CA LYS A 1057 -6.03 25.10 41.13
C LYS A 1057 -7.35 25.82 40.85
N ALA A 1058 -7.49 26.48 39.70
CA ALA A 1058 -8.72 27.18 39.35
C ALA A 1058 -9.94 26.24 39.23
N ILE A 1059 -9.74 25.02 38.74
CA ILE A 1059 -10.78 23.98 38.64
C ILE A 1059 -11.12 23.42 40.03
N TYR A 1060 -10.12 23.23 40.88
CA TYR A 1060 -10.32 22.84 42.28
C TYR A 1060 -11.13 23.88 43.04
N ASP A 1061 -10.75 25.17 42.97
CA ASP A 1061 -11.48 26.27 43.61
C ASP A 1061 -12.94 26.35 43.11
N TYR A 1062 -13.17 26.07 41.82
CA TYR A 1062 -14.51 25.99 41.24
C TYR A 1062 -15.32 24.80 41.76
N LEU A 1063 -14.70 23.62 41.90
CA LEU A 1063 -15.30 22.43 42.48
C LEU A 1063 -15.72 22.69 43.93
N GLU A 1064 -14.82 23.23 44.76
CA GLU A 1064 -15.09 23.50 46.17
C GLU A 1064 -16.25 24.49 46.35
N LYS A 1065 -16.32 25.53 45.51
CA LYS A 1065 -17.42 26.49 45.54
C LYS A 1065 -18.80 25.84 45.35
N LEU A 1066 -18.88 24.76 44.57
CA LEU A 1066 -20.13 24.05 44.29
C LEU A 1066 -20.45 22.97 45.34
N VAL A 1067 -19.44 22.44 46.04
CA VAL A 1067 -19.59 21.37 47.05
C VAL A 1067 -19.77 21.92 48.48
N ASN A 1068 -19.72 23.24 48.66
CA ASN A 1068 -19.79 23.96 49.96
C ASN A 1068 -20.62 23.25 51.06
N ASN A 1069 -20.01 23.03 52.23
CA ASN A 1069 -20.59 22.52 53.48
C ASN A 1069 -21.06 21.05 53.51
N VAL A 1070 -20.67 20.22 52.54
CA VAL A 1070 -20.94 18.77 52.56
C VAL A 1070 -19.93 18.03 53.46
N VAL A 1071 -20.42 17.29 54.46
CA VAL A 1071 -19.59 16.40 55.28
C VAL A 1071 -19.32 15.13 54.47
N VAL A 1072 -18.18 15.10 53.79
CA VAL A 1072 -17.72 13.91 53.07
C VAL A 1072 -17.27 12.86 54.08
N SER A 1073 -18.00 11.75 54.19
CA SER A 1073 -17.57 10.56 54.95
C SER A 1073 -16.59 9.73 54.14
N ASP A 1074 -15.66 9.02 54.81
CA ASP A 1074 -14.74 8.03 54.21
C ASP A 1074 -15.47 6.74 53.73
N SER A 1075 -16.75 6.84 53.35
CA SER A 1075 -17.51 5.74 52.77
C SER A 1075 -17.22 5.61 51.28
N ASP A 1076 -17.22 4.36 50.77
CA ASP A 1076 -16.96 4.04 49.35
C ASP A 1076 -17.82 4.87 48.36
N SER A 1077 -18.97 5.37 48.81
CA SER A 1077 -19.91 6.18 48.04
C SER A 1077 -19.39 7.57 47.62
N TRP A 1078 -18.41 8.13 48.35
CA TRP A 1078 -17.81 9.46 48.05
C TRP A 1078 -16.46 9.37 47.32
N GLU A 1079 -15.93 8.17 47.11
CA GLU A 1079 -14.58 7.95 46.57
C GLU A 1079 -14.31 8.68 45.23
N PRO A 1080 -15.24 8.75 44.25
CA PRO A 1080 -15.01 9.49 43.00
C PRO A 1080 -14.67 10.96 43.20
N LEU A 1081 -15.35 11.63 44.15
CA LEU A 1081 -15.10 13.03 44.47
C LEU A 1081 -13.76 13.19 45.20
N ILE A 1082 -13.47 12.29 46.15
CA ILE A 1082 -12.21 12.29 46.92
C ILE A 1082 -11.03 12.07 45.97
N GLN A 1083 -11.11 11.09 45.07
CA GLN A 1083 -10.09 10.77 44.10
C GLN A 1083 -9.85 11.94 43.14
N TYR A 1084 -10.91 12.55 42.62
CA TYR A 1084 -10.78 13.70 41.72
C TYR A 1084 -10.15 14.91 42.42
N ARG A 1085 -10.50 15.19 43.68
CA ARG A 1085 -9.83 16.20 44.52
C ARG A 1085 -8.34 15.93 44.68
N ARG A 1086 -7.95 14.68 45.01
CA ARG A 1086 -6.54 14.29 45.16
C ARG A 1086 -5.76 14.53 43.87
N VAL A 1087 -6.31 14.14 42.71
CA VAL A 1087 -5.62 14.27 41.40
C VAL A 1087 -5.45 15.74 40.96
N LEU A 1088 -6.37 16.63 41.34
CA LEU A 1088 -6.22 18.07 41.09
C LEU A 1088 -5.16 18.72 42.00
N MET A 1089 -4.96 18.19 43.20
CA MET A 1089 -4.00 18.70 44.19
C MET A 1089 -2.60 18.07 44.08
N ASP A 1090 -2.46 16.91 43.41
CA ASP A 1090 -1.18 16.23 43.24
C ASP A 1090 -0.24 16.98 42.26
N ASP A 1091 0.99 17.19 42.71
CA ASP A 1091 1.94 18.17 42.18
C ASP A 1091 2.88 17.62 41.09
N GLY A 1092 2.69 16.36 40.68
CA GLY A 1092 3.27 15.78 39.47
C GLY A 1092 4.79 15.59 39.45
N THR A 1093 5.48 15.67 40.59
CA THR A 1093 6.90 15.26 40.68
C THR A 1093 6.97 13.77 41.01
N GLY A 1094 6.68 12.92 40.02
CA GLY A 1094 6.77 11.48 40.20
C GLY A 1094 6.25 10.69 39.01
N GLY A 1095 7.07 10.57 37.96
CA GLY A 1095 6.91 9.45 37.03
C GLY A 1095 7.17 8.15 37.78
N GLY A 1096 6.13 7.35 38.01
CA GLY A 1096 6.27 6.06 38.67
C GLY A 1096 4.94 5.35 38.92
N HIS A 1097 4.63 4.39 38.06
CA HIS A 1097 3.73 3.24 38.27
C HIS A 1097 2.45 3.45 39.10
N ALA A 1098 1.30 3.43 38.41
CA ALA A 1098 0.03 3.05 39.00
C ALA A 1098 0.18 1.67 39.68
N LYS A 1099 0.02 1.62 41.01
CA LYS A 1099 -0.15 0.38 41.77
C LYS A 1099 -1.62 -0.03 41.68
N ASP A 1100 -1.86 -1.12 40.95
CA ASP A 1100 -3.05 -1.94 41.10
C ASP A 1100 -3.20 -2.38 42.56
N SER A 1101 -4.28 -1.97 43.22
CA SER A 1101 -4.76 -2.59 44.44
C SER A 1101 -5.61 -3.81 44.09
N ARG A 1102 -4.95 -4.93 43.77
CA ARG A 1102 -5.54 -6.26 43.92
C ARG A 1102 -4.93 -6.93 45.14
N THR A 1103 -5.79 -7.25 46.09
CA THR A 1103 -5.55 -8.00 47.33
C THR A 1103 -4.74 -9.27 47.08
N ARG A 1104 -3.64 -9.41 47.82
CA ARG A 1104 -2.81 -10.63 47.88
C ARG A 1104 -3.52 -11.74 48.67
N SER A 1105 -3.63 -12.90 48.05
CA SER A 1105 -3.61 -14.21 48.71
C SER A 1105 -2.60 -15.10 47.96
N SER A 1106 -1.80 -15.85 48.72
CA SER A 1106 -0.68 -16.77 48.41
C SER A 1106 -0.90 -17.66 47.16
N THR A 1107 0.09 -18.17 46.39
CA THR A 1107 1.40 -18.76 46.70
C THR A 1107 2.14 -19.12 45.38
N THR A 1108 3.48 -19.00 45.36
CA THR A 1108 4.49 -19.76 44.55
C THR A 1108 4.43 -19.88 43.00
N GLY A 1109 5.47 -19.35 42.33
CA GLY A 1109 6.33 -20.17 41.44
C GLY A 1109 6.35 -19.94 39.91
N ARG A 1110 7.53 -19.49 39.41
CA ARG A 1110 8.10 -19.60 38.03
C ARG A 1110 7.62 -18.61 36.95
N GLY A 1111 8.60 -17.88 36.39
CA GLY A 1111 8.43 -16.81 35.42
C GLY A 1111 8.54 -17.20 33.94
N LYS A 1112 8.12 -16.26 33.07
CA LYS A 1112 8.45 -16.22 31.63
C LYS A 1112 8.28 -14.80 31.05
N LYS A 1113 9.37 -14.35 30.42
CA LYS A 1113 9.56 -13.50 29.21
C LYS A 1113 8.45 -12.52 28.77
N ARG A 1114 8.82 -11.22 28.75
CA ARG A 1114 8.13 -10.13 28.03
C ARG A 1114 8.45 -10.18 26.52
N ALA A 1115 7.43 -10.14 25.68
CA ALA A 1115 7.52 -9.74 24.28
C ALA A 1115 6.86 -8.35 24.15
N VAL A 1116 7.56 -7.44 23.48
CA VAL A 1116 7.11 -6.08 23.16
C VAL A 1116 6.50 -6.16 21.76
N HIS A 1117 5.21 -5.85 21.63
CA HIS A 1117 4.57 -5.54 20.36
C HIS A 1117 4.20 -4.06 20.35
N GLU A 1118 4.95 -3.29 19.57
CA GLU A 1118 4.54 -1.97 19.08
C GLU A 1118 3.38 -2.15 18.11
N VAL A 1119 2.30 -1.41 18.35
CA VAL A 1119 1.16 -1.28 17.44
C VAL A 1119 1.38 -0.01 16.62
N THR A 1120 1.84 -0.19 15.39
CA THR A 1120 1.80 0.82 14.33
C THR A 1120 0.38 0.97 13.80
N ALA A 1121 -0.05 2.22 13.64
CA ALA A 1121 -1.34 2.63 13.14
C ALA A 1121 -1.62 2.16 11.70
N ILE A 1122 -2.86 1.74 11.45
CA ILE A 1122 -3.56 1.77 10.16
C ILE A 1122 -4.73 2.72 10.34
#